data_AF-A0AAN9SXD3-F1
#
_entry.id   AF-A0AAN9SXD3-F1
#
_cell.length_a   1.000
_cell.length_b   1.000
_cell.length_c   1.000
_cell.angle_alpha   90.00
_cell.angle_beta   90.00
_cell.angle_gamma   90.00
#
_symmetry.space_group_name_H-M   'P 1'
#
loop_
_entity.id
_entity.type
_entity.pdbx_description
1 polymer ?
#
loop_
_entity_poly.entity_id
_entity_poly.type
_entity_poly.pdbx_seq_one_letter_code
_entity_poly.pdbx_strand_id
1 'polypeptide(L)'
;MSVQQQGGAAALQNITMVAVDKDKNSSYAFRWAVNHLDNPVIIAVHVKHKNFSHHVTNVFPPDEEDVANIFNSLRGMCTRKAVTMKEAVVDDSDVLRGLLEFANRNLIHSIVLGASTKNPLTSLKKLKAYQYQDLPTTMIKSAPDFCSVYIISKLKIVSARSAVRSLSKTSPTPKQISMMPYPPSTESELGSVRGQPPRSRSTYEGTAESIRTQARERARSAGSNLSMESVDVPTRARHWSMDEREIAGLVAIDVTKPDDDVSDTLGTSTPQSSKELEAEMKRLRLELKQTMDMYSSACKQAISAKNQAEQIRQWKVEEDRKVELVRLSQEAALALAEREKARAKAAIEVAEEARERAEQEAQRRRNAEMKAKMEAEEKERALSALVQNDKRYRKYTIQEIEEATQKFSPSNKIGEGGYGPVYKGHLDHTPVAIKILRPDAVQGMKQFQQEVEVLSCIRHPHMVLLLGACPEHGCLVYEYLDQGSLEDRLYRKNNSRPISWSKRFQIALEIATALLFLHQNKPEPIVHRDLKPSNILLDKNYVSKISDVGLARLVPSSVADTVTQYYMTSAAGTFCYIDPEYQQTGILTPKSDIYSLGIMLLQIITAKPPMGLAHQVRKAIERGRFEEILDPAITDWPVEEALSFAKLALSCAELSKKDRPNLATVLLPELNRLSELENTLHNDRVSFSSDDVRSSHASRPPTPPRSLHSGSDTFYKV
;
A
#
# COMPACT_ATOMS: atom_id res chain seq x y z
N MET A 1 52.71 -32.12 -15.48
CA MET A 1 52.11 -33.45 -15.34
C MET A 1 50.70 -33.28 -14.82
N SER A 2 49.77 -33.99 -15.44
CA SER A 2 48.32 -33.82 -15.38
C SER A 2 47.67 -34.24 -14.05
N VAL A 3 46.36 -33.91 -13.94
CA VAL A 3 45.30 -34.52 -13.10
C VAL A 3 45.19 -33.89 -11.69
N GLN A 4 44.05 -33.41 -11.16
CA GLN A 4 42.64 -33.80 -11.32
C GLN A 4 41.68 -32.65 -10.91
N GLN A 5 40.55 -32.56 -11.63
CA GLN A 5 39.32 -31.90 -11.18
C GLN A 5 38.77 -32.56 -9.91
N GLN A 6 38.40 -31.75 -8.92
CA GLN A 6 37.27 -32.02 -8.03
C GLN A 6 36.51 -30.72 -7.78
N GLY A 7 35.29 -30.67 -8.30
CA GLY A 7 34.37 -29.56 -8.12
C GLY A 7 33.77 -29.57 -6.71
N GLY A 8 33.92 -28.46 -6.00
CA GLY A 8 33.08 -28.09 -4.86
C GLY A 8 32.20 -26.92 -5.26
N ALA A 9 30.89 -27.12 -5.28
CA ALA A 9 29.91 -26.08 -5.55
C ALA A 9 29.91 -25.04 -4.41
N ALA A 10 30.50 -23.85 -4.65
CA ALA A 10 30.26 -22.70 -3.79
C ALA A 10 28.82 -22.20 -4.04
N ALA A 11 27.94 -22.39 -3.06
CA ALA A 11 26.59 -21.85 -3.08
C ALA A 11 26.65 -20.30 -3.18
N LEU A 12 25.86 -19.71 -4.08
CA LEU A 12 25.68 -18.25 -4.13
C LEU A 12 25.18 -17.78 -2.76
N GLN A 13 25.91 -16.88 -2.11
CA GLN A 13 25.43 -16.22 -0.89
C GLN A 13 24.23 -15.34 -1.26
N ASN A 14 23.05 -15.64 -0.70
CA ASN A 14 21.85 -14.83 -0.86
C ASN A 14 22.03 -13.49 -0.11
N ILE A 15 22.34 -12.43 -0.84
CA ILE A 15 22.55 -11.10 -0.24
C ILE A 15 21.17 -10.49 0.10
N THR A 16 20.99 -10.10 1.36
CA THR A 16 19.77 -9.42 1.84
C THR A 16 20.04 -7.95 2.12
N MET A 17 19.21 -7.09 1.56
CA MET A 17 19.15 -5.66 1.86
C MET A 17 17.94 -5.37 2.76
N VAL A 18 18.14 -4.59 3.81
CA VAL A 18 17.07 -4.04 4.64
C VAL A 18 17.11 -2.52 4.54
N ALA A 19 16.01 -1.91 4.12
CA ALA A 19 15.88 -0.46 4.14
C ALA A 19 15.61 0.02 5.58
N VAL A 20 16.45 0.92 6.07
CA VAL A 20 16.41 1.38 7.47
C VAL A 20 16.29 2.90 7.59
N ASP A 21 15.48 3.33 8.54
CA ASP A 21 15.24 4.74 8.88
C ASP A 21 15.00 4.87 10.40
N LYS A 22 14.76 6.07 10.92
CA LYS A 22 14.57 6.33 12.37
C LYS A 22 13.25 5.77 12.95
N ASP A 23 12.47 5.02 12.17
CA ASP A 23 11.15 4.56 12.53
C ASP A 23 11.13 3.15 13.19
N LYS A 24 10.07 2.85 13.93
CA LYS A 24 9.94 1.54 14.59
C LYS A 24 9.68 0.40 13.60
N ASN A 25 9.12 0.67 12.42
CA ASN A 25 8.78 -0.38 11.46
C ASN A 25 10.02 -0.90 10.71
N SER A 26 10.98 -0.04 10.40
CA SER A 26 12.29 -0.51 9.90
C SER A 26 13.02 -1.38 10.91
N SER A 27 12.92 -1.07 12.21
CA SER A 27 13.45 -1.93 13.29
C SER A 27 12.77 -3.30 13.33
N TYR A 28 11.44 -3.36 13.15
CA TYR A 28 10.71 -4.64 13.03
C TYR A 28 11.07 -5.40 11.76
N ALA A 29 11.25 -4.71 10.63
CA ALA A 29 11.67 -5.30 9.36
C ALA A 29 13.06 -5.93 9.47
N PHE A 30 14.02 -5.22 10.08
CA PHE A 30 15.36 -5.72 10.33
C PHE A 30 15.36 -6.94 11.25
N ARG A 31 14.62 -6.87 12.36
CA ARG A 31 14.49 -8.00 13.30
C ARG A 31 13.82 -9.21 12.66
N TRP A 32 12.84 -8.99 11.77
CA TRP A 32 12.22 -10.07 11.03
C TRP A 32 13.21 -10.72 10.06
N ALA A 33 13.98 -9.92 9.31
CA ALA A 33 15.00 -10.40 8.38
C ALA A 33 16.05 -11.28 9.08
N VAL A 34 16.59 -10.82 10.21
CA VAL A 34 17.57 -11.57 11.03
C VAL A 34 17.00 -12.90 11.55
N ASN A 35 15.68 -12.98 11.75
CA ASN A 35 15.05 -14.17 12.33
C ASN A 35 14.54 -15.19 11.32
N HIS A 36 14.22 -14.77 10.10
CA HIS A 36 13.50 -15.60 9.11
C HIS A 36 14.28 -15.82 7.81
N LEU A 37 15.37 -15.07 7.58
CA LEU A 37 16.21 -15.25 6.41
C LEU A 37 17.56 -15.84 6.85
N ASP A 38 17.86 -17.05 6.38
CA ASP A 38 19.14 -17.76 6.64
C ASP A 38 20.27 -17.18 5.79
N ASN A 39 20.65 -15.92 6.06
CA ASN A 39 21.69 -15.21 5.33
C ASN A 39 22.83 -14.75 6.26
N PRO A 40 24.09 -15.09 5.96
CA PRO A 40 25.23 -14.76 6.83
C PRO A 40 25.57 -13.25 6.82
N VAL A 41 25.11 -12.50 5.82
CA VAL A 41 25.38 -11.07 5.65
C VAL A 41 24.09 -10.31 5.33
N ILE A 42 23.77 -9.28 6.11
CA ILE A 42 22.66 -8.36 5.88
C ILE A 42 23.21 -6.95 5.66
N ILE A 43 22.79 -6.29 4.59
CA ILE A 43 23.15 -4.89 4.29
C ILE A 43 22.01 -3.99 4.76
N ALA A 44 22.27 -3.18 5.78
CA ALA A 44 21.35 -2.14 6.25
C ALA A 44 21.61 -0.87 5.44
N VAL A 45 20.62 -0.43 4.66
CA VAL A 45 20.73 0.71 3.75
C VAL A 45 19.85 1.86 4.23
N HIS A 46 20.48 3.00 4.54
CA HIS A 46 19.80 4.25 4.86
C HIS A 46 19.93 5.22 3.69
N VAL A 47 18.85 5.89 3.29
CA VAL A 47 18.90 6.91 2.23
C VAL A 47 18.77 8.31 2.84
N LYS A 48 19.81 9.13 2.69
CA LYS A 48 19.79 10.55 3.07
C LYS A 48 19.26 11.40 1.92
N HIS A 49 18.30 12.25 2.23
CA HIS A 49 17.72 13.18 1.25
C HIS A 49 18.64 14.40 1.07
N LYS A 50 19.43 14.42 -0.02
CA LYS A 50 20.26 15.59 -0.40
C LYS A 50 19.89 16.08 -1.80
N ASN A 51 19.70 17.39 -1.93
CA ASN A 51 19.44 18.04 -3.22
C ASN A 51 20.76 18.21 -3.99
N PHE A 52 21.17 17.19 -4.74
CA PHE A 52 22.27 17.31 -5.70
C PHE A 52 21.74 17.57 -7.12
N SER A 53 22.44 18.43 -7.87
CA SER A 53 22.13 18.77 -9.27
C SER A 53 22.65 17.74 -10.29
N HIS A 54 23.15 16.58 -9.86
CA HIS A 54 23.76 15.57 -10.73
C HIS A 54 23.21 14.16 -10.46
N HIS A 55 22.91 13.43 -11.54
CA HIS A 55 22.22 12.13 -11.60
C HIS A 55 23.08 10.92 -11.17
N VAL A 56 23.89 11.01 -10.12
CA VAL A 56 24.74 9.90 -9.67
C VAL A 56 24.44 9.55 -8.21
N THR A 57 23.87 8.37 -7.96
CA THR A 57 23.77 7.77 -6.62
C THR A 57 25.18 7.48 -6.09
N ASN A 58 25.54 8.16 -5.01
CA ASN A 58 26.79 7.96 -4.30
C ASN A 58 26.53 7.15 -3.01
N VAL A 59 27.34 6.13 -2.79
CA VAL A 59 27.32 5.32 -1.57
C VAL A 59 28.46 5.79 -0.68
N PHE A 60 28.12 6.26 0.53
CA PHE A 60 29.08 6.73 1.52
C PHE A 60 29.10 5.79 2.73
N PRO A 61 30.25 5.66 3.41
CA PRO A 61 30.27 5.09 4.76
C PRO A 61 29.40 5.95 5.70
N PRO A 62 28.74 5.35 6.71
CA PRO A 62 27.88 6.08 7.63
C PRO A 62 28.68 7.08 8.48
N ASP A 63 28.15 8.29 8.66
CA ASP A 63 28.73 9.31 9.54
C ASP A 63 28.48 8.95 11.02
N GLU A 64 29.24 9.53 11.97
CA GLU A 64 29.07 9.24 13.42
C GLU A 64 27.62 9.45 13.91
N GLU A 65 26.90 10.43 13.33
CA GLU A 65 25.50 10.71 13.64
C GLU A 65 24.54 9.62 13.12
N ASP A 66 24.82 9.01 11.96
CA ASP A 66 24.00 7.92 11.40
C ASP A 66 24.20 6.63 12.18
N VAL A 67 25.45 6.37 12.56
CA VAL A 67 25.81 5.22 13.41
C VAL A 67 25.12 5.36 14.77
N ALA A 68 25.15 6.54 15.39
CA ALA A 68 24.51 6.79 16.68
C ALA A 68 22.98 6.65 16.63
N ASN A 69 22.33 7.21 15.61
CA ASN A 69 20.87 7.34 15.59
C ASN A 69 20.13 6.17 14.95
N ILE A 70 20.76 5.43 14.03
CA ILE A 70 20.08 4.39 13.23
C ILE A 70 20.75 3.04 13.45
N PHE A 71 22.05 2.93 13.21
CA PHE A 71 22.71 1.62 13.14
C PHE A 71 23.07 1.00 14.50
N ASN A 72 23.36 1.80 15.53
CA ASN A 72 23.69 1.29 16.89
C ASN A 72 22.55 0.44 17.49
N SER A 73 21.30 0.86 17.28
CA SER A 73 20.11 0.09 17.68
C SER A 73 20.04 -1.28 16.98
N LEU A 74 20.55 -1.38 15.75
CA LEU A 74 20.48 -2.59 14.93
C LEU A 74 21.66 -3.54 15.22
N ARG A 75 22.87 -3.00 15.48
CA ARG A 75 24.06 -3.78 15.87
C ARG A 75 23.80 -4.72 17.03
N GLY A 76 23.08 -4.25 18.06
CA GLY A 76 22.73 -5.05 19.23
C GLY A 76 21.81 -6.25 18.93
N MET A 77 21.14 -6.26 17.77
CA MET A 77 20.27 -7.38 17.36
C MET A 77 21.02 -8.47 16.59
N CYS A 78 22.17 -8.17 16.00
CA CYS A 78 22.98 -9.11 15.20
C CYS A 78 23.90 -10.01 16.05
N THR A 79 24.31 -9.54 17.23
CA THR A 79 25.24 -10.25 18.13
C THR A 79 24.70 -11.58 18.66
N ARG A 80 23.37 -11.80 18.63
CA ARG A 80 22.74 -13.02 19.14
C ARG A 80 22.67 -14.20 18.15
N LYS A 81 22.97 -14.00 16.87
CA LYS A 81 22.75 -15.00 15.80
C LYS A 81 23.89 -15.19 14.78
N ALA A 82 25.10 -14.66 15.05
CA ALA A 82 26.25 -14.75 14.15
C ALA A 82 25.98 -14.20 12.71
N VAL A 83 25.09 -13.21 12.59
CA VAL A 83 24.81 -12.50 11.32
C VAL A 83 25.71 -11.27 11.23
N THR A 84 26.41 -11.10 10.11
CA THR A 84 27.26 -9.92 9.87
C THR A 84 26.42 -8.79 9.25
N MET A 85 26.32 -7.65 9.92
CA MET A 85 25.67 -6.45 9.37
C MET A 85 26.69 -5.58 8.64
N LYS A 86 26.40 -5.19 7.40
CA LYS A 86 27.11 -4.14 6.66
C LYS A 86 26.23 -2.89 6.58
N GLU A 87 26.82 -1.74 6.82
CA GLU A 87 26.11 -0.45 6.84
C GLU A 87 26.41 0.30 5.55
N ALA A 88 25.38 0.85 4.91
CA ALA A 88 25.52 1.66 3.71
C ALA A 88 24.59 2.88 3.79
N VAL A 89 25.13 4.06 3.48
CA VAL A 89 24.35 5.29 3.33
C VAL A 89 24.33 5.69 1.87
N VAL A 90 23.14 5.91 1.32
CA VAL A 90 22.92 6.34 -0.06
C VAL A 90 22.41 7.77 -0.04
N ASP A 91 23.07 8.67 -0.76
CA ASP A 91 22.57 10.03 -0.96
C ASP A 91 21.73 10.07 -2.24
N ASP A 92 20.42 10.33 -2.14
CA ASP A 92 19.54 10.55 -3.30
C ASP A 92 18.41 11.55 -2.96
N SER A 93 17.98 12.29 -3.98
CA SER A 93 16.76 13.11 -4.01
C SER A 93 15.46 12.29 -3.85
N ASP A 94 15.51 10.99 -4.15
CA ASP A 94 14.35 10.09 -4.13
C ASP A 94 14.76 8.77 -3.47
N VAL A 95 14.14 8.48 -2.33
CA VAL A 95 14.41 7.27 -1.53
C VAL A 95 14.15 6.01 -2.32
N LEU A 96 13.09 5.98 -3.14
CA LEU A 96 12.74 4.81 -3.95
C LEU A 96 13.79 4.56 -5.02
N ARG A 97 14.21 5.63 -5.72
CA ARG A 97 15.23 5.55 -6.76
C ARG A 97 16.56 5.08 -6.20
N GLY A 98 17.00 5.67 -5.08
CA GLY A 98 18.25 5.31 -4.42
C GLY A 98 18.28 3.84 -3.99
N LEU A 99 17.18 3.32 -3.42
CA LEU A 99 17.09 1.91 -3.01
C LEU A 99 17.07 0.95 -4.20
N LEU A 100 16.34 1.28 -5.27
CA LEU A 100 16.26 0.43 -6.47
C LEU A 100 17.59 0.37 -7.21
N GLU A 101 18.26 1.52 -7.34
CA GLU A 101 19.56 1.58 -8.00
C GLU A 101 20.64 0.86 -7.18
N PHE A 102 20.64 1.01 -5.86
CA PHE A 102 21.53 0.25 -4.98
C PHE A 102 21.29 -1.27 -5.09
N ALA A 103 20.02 -1.70 -5.10
CA ALA A 103 19.67 -3.11 -5.24
C ALA A 103 20.15 -3.71 -6.56
N ASN A 104 20.01 -2.95 -7.66
CA ASN A 104 20.43 -3.38 -8.99
C ASN A 104 21.96 -3.43 -9.13
N ARG A 105 22.67 -2.41 -8.63
CA ARG A 105 24.15 -2.34 -8.68
C ARG A 105 24.82 -3.46 -7.87
N ASN A 106 24.20 -3.90 -6.77
CA ASN A 106 24.77 -4.89 -5.86
C ASN A 106 24.16 -6.30 -5.99
N LEU A 107 23.31 -6.53 -7.00
CA LEU A 107 22.67 -7.84 -7.25
C LEU A 107 22.00 -8.43 -6.01
N ILE A 108 21.21 -7.60 -5.29
CA ILE A 108 20.55 -8.00 -4.06
C ILE A 108 19.45 -9.02 -4.34
N HIS A 109 19.44 -10.15 -3.63
CA HIS A 109 18.42 -11.19 -3.82
C HIS A 109 17.15 -10.91 -2.99
N SER A 110 17.29 -10.43 -1.76
CA SER A 110 16.15 -10.21 -0.86
C SER A 110 16.13 -8.78 -0.36
N ILE A 111 14.99 -8.10 -0.51
CA ILE A 111 14.75 -6.73 -0.07
C ILE A 111 13.70 -6.76 1.03
N VAL A 112 13.99 -6.20 2.20
CA VAL A 112 13.06 -6.15 3.34
C VAL A 112 12.79 -4.70 3.72
N LEU A 113 11.51 -4.35 3.86
CA LEU A 113 11.02 -2.99 4.15
C LEU A 113 10.00 -3.01 5.29
N GLY A 114 9.98 -1.93 6.10
CA GLY A 114 8.91 -1.69 7.07
C GLY A 114 7.62 -1.20 6.38
N ALA A 115 6.46 -1.64 6.87
CA ALA A 115 5.17 -1.11 6.40
C ALA A 115 4.99 0.37 6.80
N SER A 116 4.43 1.18 5.91
CA SER A 116 4.11 2.58 6.18
C SER A 116 2.92 2.69 7.16
N THR A 117 3.04 3.50 8.21
CA THR A 117 1.96 3.73 9.18
C THR A 117 1.07 4.88 8.70
N LYS A 118 -0.11 4.56 8.15
CA LYS A 118 -1.15 5.56 7.90
C LYS A 118 -1.88 5.84 9.23
N ASN A 119 -1.55 6.95 9.89
CA ASN A 119 -2.40 7.49 10.96
C ASN A 119 -3.50 8.38 10.33
N PRO A 120 -4.79 8.09 10.54
CA PRO A 120 -5.89 8.81 9.88
C PRO A 120 -6.20 10.21 10.46
N LEU A 121 -5.39 10.75 11.38
CA LEU A 121 -5.69 12.00 12.12
C LEU A 121 -4.69 13.15 11.95
N THR A 122 -3.77 13.10 10.98
CA THR A 122 -2.82 14.21 10.71
C THR A 122 -2.99 14.87 9.33
N SER A 123 -4.20 14.83 8.76
CA SER A 123 -4.53 15.45 7.46
C SER A 123 -4.69 16.98 7.46
N LEU A 124 -4.19 17.69 8.48
CA LEU A 124 -4.28 19.16 8.60
C LEU A 124 -2.93 19.88 8.75
N LYS A 125 -1.87 19.32 8.15
CA LYS A 125 -0.66 20.08 7.78
C LYS A 125 -0.38 19.93 6.29
N LYS A 126 -1.09 20.72 5.48
CA LYS A 126 -0.81 20.92 4.05
C LYS A 126 0.52 21.67 3.86
N LEU A 127 1.16 21.41 2.70
CA LEU A 127 2.23 22.16 2.03
C LEU A 127 3.71 21.70 2.10
N LYS A 128 4.01 20.45 2.47
CA LYS A 128 5.32 19.82 2.12
C LYS A 128 5.26 18.36 1.62
N ALA A 129 4.07 17.80 1.41
CA ALA A 129 3.90 16.36 1.14
C ALA A 129 3.61 16.04 -0.34
N TYR A 130 4.50 16.44 -1.26
CA TYR A 130 4.46 15.99 -2.67
C TYR A 130 5.43 14.83 -2.97
N GLN A 131 6.05 14.24 -1.94
CA GLN A 131 7.20 13.33 -2.13
C GLN A 131 7.17 12.03 -1.29
N TYR A 132 6.05 11.72 -0.62
CA TYR A 132 5.87 10.47 0.12
C TYR A 132 4.61 9.73 -0.37
N GLN A 133 4.66 9.23 -1.60
CA GLN A 133 3.69 8.27 -2.12
C GLN A 133 4.15 6.85 -1.71
N ASP A 134 3.23 5.97 -1.28
CA ASP A 134 3.46 4.66 -0.63
C ASP A 134 4.74 3.89 -1.09
N LEU A 135 5.88 4.16 -0.44
CA LEU A 135 7.19 3.56 -0.75
C LEU A 135 7.16 2.01 -0.77
N PRO A 136 6.54 1.32 0.21
CA PRO A 136 6.52 -0.14 0.23
C PRO A 136 5.72 -0.74 -0.94
N THR A 137 4.56 -0.17 -1.27
CA THR A 137 3.70 -0.64 -2.37
C THR A 137 4.35 -0.42 -3.74
N THR A 138 5.10 0.68 -3.88
CA THR A 138 5.82 0.99 -5.12
C THR A 138 7.05 0.10 -5.28
N MET A 139 7.77 -0.22 -4.19
CA MET A 139 8.88 -1.17 -4.22
C MET A 139 8.49 -2.57 -4.68
N ILE A 140 7.30 -3.08 -4.30
CA ILE A 140 6.80 -4.36 -4.81
C ILE A 140 6.61 -4.34 -6.33
N LYS A 141 6.20 -3.20 -6.90
CA LYS A 141 5.96 -3.09 -8.34
C LYS A 141 7.23 -2.82 -9.14
N SER A 142 8.16 -2.05 -8.58
CA SER A 142 9.33 -1.53 -9.30
C SER A 142 10.64 -2.26 -9.00
N ALA A 143 10.70 -3.16 -8.02
CA ALA A 143 11.90 -3.94 -7.75
C ALA A 143 12.23 -4.91 -8.91
N PRO A 144 13.52 -5.16 -9.19
CA PRO A 144 13.93 -6.08 -10.25
C PRO A 144 13.36 -7.50 -10.10
N ASP A 145 13.15 -8.19 -11.22
CA ASP A 145 12.49 -9.51 -11.25
C ASP A 145 13.28 -10.64 -10.57
N PHE A 146 14.58 -10.42 -10.33
CA PHE A 146 15.45 -11.35 -9.58
C PHE A 146 15.41 -11.11 -8.06
N CYS A 147 14.74 -10.06 -7.59
CA CYS A 147 14.65 -9.71 -6.17
C CYS A 147 13.33 -10.20 -5.55
N SER A 148 13.43 -10.87 -4.41
CA SER A 148 12.30 -11.13 -3.50
C SER A 148 12.10 -9.93 -2.58
N VAL A 149 10.88 -9.40 -2.48
CA VAL A 149 10.56 -8.21 -1.66
C VAL A 149 9.62 -8.60 -0.53
N TYR A 150 9.95 -8.20 0.70
CA TYR A 150 9.16 -8.48 1.91
C TYR A 150 8.79 -7.18 2.63
N ILE A 151 7.49 -6.94 2.84
CA ILE A 151 6.98 -5.81 3.63
C ILE A 151 6.54 -6.32 5.00
N ILE A 152 7.14 -5.78 6.05
CA ILE A 152 6.98 -6.25 7.43
C ILE A 152 6.29 -5.19 8.31
N SER A 153 5.31 -5.61 9.09
CA SER A 153 4.71 -4.82 10.17
C SER A 153 4.60 -5.65 11.43
N LYS A 154 5.05 -5.12 12.57
CA LYS A 154 5.00 -5.82 13.87
C LYS A 154 5.52 -7.27 13.80
N LEU A 155 6.63 -7.50 13.10
CA LEU A 155 7.27 -8.82 12.89
C LEU A 155 6.45 -9.83 12.05
N LYS A 156 5.39 -9.41 11.35
CA LYS A 156 4.64 -10.24 10.41
C LYS A 156 4.76 -9.70 8.98
N ILE A 157 4.74 -10.60 8.01
CA ILE A 157 4.67 -10.25 6.59
C ILE A 157 3.28 -9.67 6.30
N VAL A 158 3.24 -8.43 5.84
CA VAL A 158 2.02 -7.76 5.38
C VAL A 158 1.80 -8.02 3.89
N SER A 159 2.89 -8.02 3.12
CA SER A 159 2.87 -8.32 1.69
C SER A 159 4.26 -8.78 1.27
N ALA A 160 4.31 -9.69 0.31
CA ALA A 160 5.56 -10.19 -0.24
C ALA A 160 5.42 -10.46 -1.74
N ARG A 161 6.54 -10.32 -2.46
CA ARG A 161 6.69 -10.70 -3.87
C ARG A 161 7.91 -11.59 -3.99
N SER A 162 7.72 -12.83 -4.40
CA SER A 162 8.83 -13.74 -4.71
C SER A 162 9.52 -13.32 -6.01
N ALA A 163 10.83 -13.56 -6.11
CA ALA A 163 11.56 -13.39 -7.36
C ALA A 163 10.96 -14.30 -8.46
N VAL A 164 10.83 -13.78 -9.67
CA VAL A 164 10.22 -14.48 -10.82
C VAL A 164 11.29 -15.18 -11.67
N ARG A 165 12.56 -14.73 -11.59
CA ARG A 165 13.70 -15.27 -12.34
C ARG A 165 14.85 -15.65 -11.40
N SER A 166 15.46 -16.82 -11.62
CA SER A 166 16.72 -17.22 -10.96
C SER A 166 17.92 -16.69 -11.74
N LEU A 167 18.95 -16.19 -11.05
CA LEU A 167 20.18 -15.68 -11.64
C LEU A 167 20.98 -16.83 -12.29
N SER A 168 20.94 -16.95 -13.62
CA SER A 168 21.74 -17.92 -14.38
C SER A 168 23.17 -17.42 -14.62
N LYS A 169 24.15 -18.29 -14.34
CA LYS A 169 25.60 -18.08 -14.49
C LYS A 169 25.98 -17.60 -15.91
N THR A 170 26.15 -16.31 -16.15
CA THR A 170 27.09 -15.77 -17.15
C THR A 170 27.40 -14.29 -16.85
N SER A 171 28.71 -13.97 -16.78
CA SER A 171 29.35 -12.64 -16.61
C SER A 171 29.55 -12.14 -15.15
N PRO A 172 30.57 -11.29 -14.91
CA PRO A 172 31.79 -11.64 -14.18
C PRO A 172 31.75 -11.31 -12.69
N THR A 173 32.73 -11.86 -11.97
CA THR A 173 33.01 -11.75 -10.52
C THR A 173 32.72 -10.36 -9.90
N PRO A 174 32.25 -10.32 -8.62
CA PRO A 174 31.94 -9.06 -7.94
C PRO A 174 33.21 -8.23 -7.78
N LYS A 175 33.20 -7.01 -8.34
CA LYS A 175 34.23 -6.01 -8.04
C LYS A 175 34.18 -5.71 -6.54
N GLN A 176 35.35 -5.73 -5.89
CA GLN A 176 35.56 -5.16 -4.55
C GLN A 176 34.86 -3.80 -4.45
N ILE A 177 34.24 -3.56 -3.30
CA ILE A 177 33.64 -2.27 -2.91
C ILE A 177 34.70 -1.17 -3.14
N SER A 178 34.57 -0.42 -4.22
CA SER A 178 35.46 0.70 -4.53
C SER A 178 35.01 1.91 -3.72
N MET A 179 35.65 2.14 -2.58
CA MET A 179 35.51 3.40 -1.85
C MET A 179 36.26 4.50 -2.60
N MET A 180 35.60 5.64 -2.83
CA MET A 180 36.29 6.84 -3.31
C MET A 180 37.17 7.40 -2.19
N PRO A 181 38.46 7.71 -2.44
CA PRO A 181 39.27 8.48 -1.49
C PRO A 181 38.83 9.96 -1.50
N TYR A 182 39.03 10.63 -0.37
CA TYR A 182 38.87 12.09 -0.25
C TYR A 182 39.68 12.84 -1.32
N PRO A 183 39.18 13.97 -1.86
CA PRO A 183 39.96 14.77 -2.79
C PRO A 183 41.20 15.36 -2.08
N PRO A 184 42.40 15.29 -2.69
CA PRO A 184 43.58 15.96 -2.17
C PRO A 184 43.49 17.47 -2.42
N SER A 185 43.89 18.23 -1.41
CA SER A 185 44.21 19.65 -1.49
C SER A 185 45.35 19.88 -2.48
N THR A 186 45.06 20.54 -3.61
CA THR A 186 46.08 21.06 -4.53
C THR A 186 46.63 22.37 -4.00
N GLU A 187 47.88 22.34 -3.56
CA GLU A 187 48.76 23.52 -3.56
C GLU A 187 49.32 23.72 -4.97
N SER A 188 49.18 24.95 -5.50
CA SER A 188 50.07 25.47 -6.53
C SER A 188 50.33 26.96 -6.28
N GLU A 189 51.54 27.21 -5.78
CA GLU A 189 52.47 28.30 -6.12
C GLU A 189 52.02 29.77 -6.08
N LEU A 190 52.54 30.43 -5.05
CA LEU A 190 53.44 31.60 -5.10
C LEU A 190 52.96 32.88 -5.83
N GLY A 191 52.47 33.83 -5.03
CA GLY A 191 52.30 35.24 -5.39
C GLY A 191 52.26 36.12 -4.13
N SER A 192 53.38 36.77 -3.85
CA SER A 192 53.73 37.54 -2.65
C SER A 192 52.83 38.77 -2.35
N VAL A 193 52.73 39.11 -1.06
CA VAL A 193 52.84 40.46 -0.44
C VAL A 193 51.72 40.79 0.59
N ARG A 194 52.08 40.54 1.87
CA ARG A 194 52.04 41.49 3.02
C ARG A 194 50.74 41.68 3.83
N GLY A 195 50.79 41.22 5.09
CA GLY A 195 49.85 41.63 6.16
C GLY A 195 49.84 40.72 7.40
N GLN A 196 50.93 40.71 8.15
CA GLN A 196 51.19 40.04 9.45
C GLN A 196 50.28 40.53 10.64
N PRO A 197 50.37 39.97 11.88
CA PRO A 197 49.97 38.65 12.41
C PRO A 197 49.23 38.88 13.79
N PRO A 198 49.31 38.08 14.89
CA PRO A 198 49.87 36.74 15.07
C PRO A 198 49.08 35.74 15.98
N ARG A 199 49.60 34.49 15.91
CA ARG A 199 49.87 33.53 17.01
C ARG A 199 48.74 32.70 17.64
N SER A 200 48.62 31.49 17.11
CA SER A 200 49.04 30.20 17.71
C SER A 200 48.63 29.79 19.15
N ARG A 201 48.09 28.56 19.17
CA ARG A 201 48.34 27.41 20.07
C ARG A 201 47.52 27.29 21.37
N SER A 202 46.69 26.24 21.35
CA SER A 202 46.77 25.07 22.27
C SER A 202 46.31 25.25 23.72
N THR A 203 45.15 24.64 23.99
CA THR A 203 44.80 23.76 25.14
C THR A 203 45.34 24.12 26.51
N TYR A 204 44.44 24.25 27.49
CA TYR A 204 44.48 23.48 28.75
C TYR A 204 43.12 23.53 29.45
N GLU A 205 42.74 22.41 30.05
CA GLU A 205 41.67 22.26 31.05
C GLU A 205 42.05 22.94 32.38
N GLY A 206 41.03 23.20 33.21
CA GLY A 206 41.15 23.51 34.64
C GLY A 206 40.01 24.42 35.11
N THR A 207 38.90 23.88 35.63
CA THR A 207 38.60 23.64 37.07
C THR A 207 38.25 24.89 37.89
N ALA A 208 37.19 24.71 38.70
CA ALA A 208 36.78 25.41 39.94
C ALA A 208 35.35 25.98 39.81
N GLU A 209 34.33 25.34 40.37
CA GLU A 209 33.95 25.25 41.80
C GLU A 209 32.90 26.30 42.22
N SER A 210 31.74 25.76 42.61
CA SER A 210 31.12 25.96 43.94
C SER A 210 30.26 27.21 44.25
N ILE A 211 28.95 26.92 44.43
CA ILE A 211 28.14 27.16 45.64
C ILE A 211 27.14 28.35 45.72
N ARG A 212 25.86 27.92 45.78
CA ARG A 212 24.68 28.33 46.60
C ARG A 212 24.11 29.75 46.43
N THR A 213 22.79 29.94 46.25
CA THR A 213 21.72 29.51 47.18
C THR A 213 20.32 29.56 46.53
N GLN A 214 19.49 28.59 46.94
CA GLN A 214 18.04 28.64 47.25
C GLN A 214 17.04 29.39 46.33
N ALA A 215 16.03 28.64 45.85
CA ALA A 215 14.63 29.02 46.01
C ALA A 215 13.70 27.80 45.85
N ARG A 216 12.80 27.66 46.82
CA ARG A 216 11.67 26.74 46.93
C ARG A 216 10.47 27.47 46.31
N GLU A 217 9.65 26.84 45.47
CA GLU A 217 8.17 26.89 45.56
C GLU A 217 7.43 26.29 44.33
N ARG A 218 6.32 25.62 44.67
CA ARG A 218 5.09 25.35 43.89
C ARG A 218 5.12 24.31 42.76
N ALA A 219 4.54 23.15 43.08
CA ALA A 219 3.55 22.52 42.21
C ALA A 219 2.22 22.41 42.98
N ARG A 220 1.16 23.01 42.43
CA ARG A 220 -0.21 22.87 42.93
C ARG A 220 -0.82 21.56 42.43
N SER A 221 -1.41 20.89 43.39
CA SER A 221 -2.42 19.84 43.38
C SER A 221 -3.56 19.98 42.37
N ALA A 222 -4.11 18.83 41.96
CA ALA A 222 -5.47 18.33 42.29
C ALA A 222 -5.91 17.36 41.18
N GLY A 223 -6.59 16.23 41.41
CA GLY A 223 -7.12 15.57 42.60
C GLY A 223 -7.54 14.17 42.12
N SER A 224 -7.19 13.12 42.84
CA SER A 224 -7.97 12.55 43.96
C SER A 224 -8.99 11.52 43.43
N ASN A 225 -8.82 10.22 43.66
CA ASN A 225 -9.00 9.49 44.94
C ASN A 225 -10.27 8.61 44.79
N LEU A 226 -10.46 7.42 45.36
CA LEU A 226 -9.91 6.63 46.46
C LEU A 226 -10.64 5.25 46.35
N SER A 227 -10.33 4.13 47.01
CA SER A 227 -9.45 3.79 48.13
C SER A 227 -9.32 2.25 48.17
N MET A 228 -8.13 1.76 48.51
CA MET A 228 -7.91 0.47 49.16
C MET A 228 -6.98 0.78 50.34
N GLU A 229 -7.43 0.51 51.56
CA GLU A 229 -6.69 0.79 52.79
C GLU A 229 -5.86 -0.44 53.19
N SER A 230 -4.57 -0.19 53.45
CA SER A 230 -3.60 -1.14 54.00
C SER A 230 -3.08 -0.58 55.33
N VAL A 231 -3.17 -1.38 56.38
CA VAL A 231 -2.70 -1.08 57.74
C VAL A 231 -1.26 -1.57 57.88
N ASP A 232 -0.35 -0.67 58.25
CA ASP A 232 1.02 -0.97 58.68
C ASP A 232 1.06 -1.30 60.18
N VAL A 233 1.88 -2.30 60.53
CA VAL A 233 2.21 -2.73 61.89
C VAL A 233 3.66 -2.33 62.20
N PRO A 234 3.95 -1.66 63.33
CA PRO A 234 5.31 -1.51 63.81
C PRO A 234 5.65 -2.45 64.97
N THR A 235 6.88 -2.95 64.92
CA THR A 235 7.57 -3.74 65.94
C THR A 235 8.19 -2.82 67.00
N ARG A 236 7.89 -3.00 68.29
CA ARG A 236 8.90 -3.05 69.38
C ARG A 236 8.28 -3.46 70.72
N ALA A 237 8.99 -4.35 71.39
CA ALA A 237 8.64 -4.93 72.68
C ALA A 237 9.26 -4.18 73.88
N ARG A 238 8.70 -4.52 75.05
CA ARG A 238 9.22 -4.53 76.43
C ARG A 238 8.90 -3.31 77.32
N HIS A 239 8.02 -3.56 78.30
CA HIS A 239 8.00 -2.86 79.57
C HIS A 239 7.74 -3.86 80.75
N TRP A 240 8.70 -3.92 81.68
CA TRP A 240 8.72 -4.08 83.16
C TRP A 240 7.57 -4.84 83.87
N SER A 241 7.85 -5.84 84.72
CA SER A 241 8.34 -5.79 86.13
C SER A 241 7.37 -5.09 87.10
N MET A 242 6.77 -5.89 87.98
CA MET A 242 6.17 -5.58 89.30
C MET A 242 6.09 -6.93 90.02
N ASP A 243 6.88 -7.22 91.05
CA ASP A 243 6.97 -6.65 92.41
C ASP A 243 5.81 -7.06 93.33
N GLU A 244 6.24 -7.45 94.54
CA GLU A 244 5.55 -8.19 95.58
C GLU A 244 4.58 -7.34 96.40
N ARG A 245 3.66 -8.05 97.09
CA ARG A 245 2.88 -7.67 98.30
C ARG A 245 1.65 -6.80 98.09
N GLU A 246 0.49 -7.42 98.33
CA GLU A 246 -0.48 -6.98 99.34
C GLU A 246 -1.56 -8.07 99.54
N ILE A 247 -1.26 -9.07 100.38
CA ILE A 247 -2.29 -9.72 101.23
C ILE A 247 -1.64 -9.97 102.59
N ALA A 248 -1.66 -8.94 103.44
CA ALA A 248 -1.53 -9.08 104.88
C ALA A 248 -2.95 -9.06 105.46
N GLY A 249 -3.33 -10.10 106.18
CA GLY A 249 -4.65 -10.17 106.81
C GLY A 249 -5.04 -11.53 107.37
N LEU A 250 -4.28 -12.00 108.37
CA LEU A 250 -4.70 -12.91 109.46
C LEU A 250 -5.06 -14.35 108.99
N VAL A 251 -4.27 -15.39 109.23
CA VAL A 251 -4.05 -16.03 110.55
C VAL A 251 -2.66 -16.68 110.61
N ALA A 252 -1.79 -16.22 111.52
CA ALA A 252 -0.64 -16.98 112.00
C ALA A 252 -0.55 -16.79 113.51
N ILE A 253 -0.80 -17.86 114.26
CA ILE A 253 -0.60 -17.94 115.71
C ILE A 253 0.86 -18.35 115.92
N ASP A 254 1.61 -17.47 116.55
CA ASP A 254 3.01 -17.66 116.94
C ASP A 254 3.09 -18.47 118.25
N VAL A 255 4.08 -19.37 118.34
CA VAL A 255 4.38 -20.15 119.55
C VAL A 255 5.80 -19.82 119.95
N THR A 256 5.92 -18.94 120.94
CA THR A 256 7.14 -18.72 121.72
C THR A 256 6.98 -19.36 123.10
N LYS A 257 8.08 -19.94 123.58
CA LYS A 257 8.36 -20.51 124.92
C LYS A 257 9.79 -20.06 125.26
N PRO A 258 10.30 -20.15 126.51
CA PRO A 258 9.72 -20.63 127.78
C PRO A 258 10.08 -19.68 128.97
N ASP A 259 10.23 -20.26 130.18
CA ASP A 259 10.81 -19.72 131.43
C ASP A 259 9.78 -19.13 132.41
N ASP A 260 9.81 -19.34 133.73
CA ASP A 260 10.46 -20.32 134.61
C ASP A 260 9.85 -20.10 136.01
N ASP A 261 10.09 -21.06 136.91
CA ASP A 261 10.21 -20.89 138.37
C ASP A 261 9.00 -20.67 139.31
N VAL A 262 8.63 -21.78 139.95
CA VAL A 262 8.87 -22.13 141.38
C VAL A 262 8.10 -21.41 142.51
N SER A 263 7.85 -22.25 143.54
CA SER A 263 7.44 -21.99 144.93
C SER A 263 5.92 -21.95 145.18
N ASP A 264 5.33 -22.55 146.21
CA ASP A 264 5.77 -23.21 147.44
C ASP A 264 4.44 -23.74 148.04
N THR A 265 4.23 -24.94 148.57
CA THR A 265 4.40 -25.30 149.98
C THR A 265 3.56 -26.55 150.30
N LEU A 266 4.09 -27.36 151.21
CA LEU A 266 3.54 -28.47 152.01
C LEU A 266 2.09 -28.94 151.87
N GLY A 267 1.93 -30.28 151.85
CA GLY A 267 0.80 -30.93 152.53
C GLY A 267 0.23 -32.18 151.86
N THR A 268 0.84 -33.34 152.12
CA THR A 268 0.25 -34.69 152.25
C THR A 268 -0.88 -35.20 151.31
N SER A 269 -0.58 -36.35 150.69
CA SER A 269 -1.44 -37.48 150.28
C SER A 269 -2.34 -37.42 149.01
N THR A 270 -1.85 -38.11 147.95
CA THR A 270 -2.51 -39.08 147.02
C THR A 270 -3.76 -38.71 146.18
N PRO A 271 -4.06 -39.42 145.07
CA PRO A 271 -3.21 -39.95 143.97
C PRO A 271 -3.80 -39.68 142.54
N GLN A 272 -3.03 -40.04 141.50
CA GLN A 272 -3.47 -40.47 140.15
C GLN A 272 -4.47 -39.60 139.36
N SER A 273 -4.01 -38.80 138.39
CA SER A 273 -4.80 -38.40 137.19
C SER A 273 -4.04 -37.55 136.15
N SER A 274 -2.81 -37.08 136.39
CA SER A 274 -2.25 -36.00 135.55
C SER A 274 -1.44 -36.43 134.31
N LYS A 275 -1.16 -37.72 134.07
CA LYS A 275 -0.29 -38.16 132.96
C LYS A 275 -1.02 -38.67 131.71
N GLU A 276 -2.29 -39.07 131.80
CA GLU A 276 -3.04 -39.57 130.64
C GLU A 276 -3.66 -38.45 129.79
N LEU A 277 -4.17 -37.38 130.42
CA LEU A 277 -4.87 -36.28 129.74
C LEU A 277 -3.96 -35.47 128.80
N GLU A 278 -2.68 -35.31 129.16
CA GLU A 278 -1.72 -34.53 128.36
C GLU A 278 -1.24 -35.29 127.11
N ALA A 279 -1.19 -36.63 127.18
CA ALA A 279 -0.87 -37.49 126.05
C ALA A 279 -2.03 -37.52 125.03
N GLU A 280 -3.27 -37.51 125.51
CA GLU A 280 -4.46 -37.50 124.66
C GLU A 280 -4.65 -36.16 123.92
N MET A 281 -4.41 -35.01 124.58
CA MET A 281 -4.44 -33.70 123.92
C MET A 281 -3.38 -33.56 122.81
N LYS A 282 -2.18 -34.12 122.99
CA LYS A 282 -1.15 -34.13 121.94
C LYS A 282 -1.55 -35.01 120.76
N ARG A 283 -2.17 -36.17 121.02
CA ARG A 283 -2.68 -37.06 119.98
C ARG A 283 -3.77 -36.40 119.14
N LEU A 284 -4.77 -35.79 119.78
CA LEU A 284 -5.88 -35.13 119.07
C LEU A 284 -5.41 -33.93 118.24
N ARG A 285 -4.42 -33.15 118.72
CA ARG A 285 -3.81 -32.07 117.92
C ARG A 285 -3.05 -32.58 116.71
N LEU A 286 -2.39 -33.74 116.83
CA LEU A 286 -1.69 -34.37 115.70
C LEU A 286 -2.67 -34.91 114.66
N GLU A 287 -3.77 -35.55 115.10
CA GLU A 287 -4.85 -36.03 114.21
C GLU A 287 -5.56 -34.85 113.50
N LEU A 288 -5.81 -33.74 114.21
CA LEU A 288 -6.39 -32.53 113.60
C LEU A 288 -5.44 -31.88 112.58
N LYS A 289 -4.14 -31.84 112.88
CA LYS A 289 -3.14 -31.33 111.94
C LYS A 289 -3.03 -32.21 110.70
N GLN A 290 -2.99 -33.53 110.87
CA GLN A 290 -2.96 -34.48 109.76
C GLN A 290 -4.22 -34.38 108.88
N THR A 291 -5.40 -34.26 109.48
CA THR A 291 -6.66 -34.12 108.73
C THR A 291 -6.75 -32.77 108.00
N MET A 292 -6.25 -31.69 108.60
CA MET A 292 -6.23 -30.36 107.95
C MET A 292 -5.19 -30.28 106.82
N ASP A 293 -4.01 -30.90 106.99
CA ASP A 293 -3.01 -31.02 105.93
C ASP A 293 -3.53 -31.90 104.77
N MET A 294 -4.27 -32.97 105.09
CA MET A 294 -4.94 -33.82 104.10
C MET A 294 -6.05 -33.06 103.36
N TYR A 295 -6.87 -32.27 104.05
CA TYR A 295 -7.91 -31.44 103.43
C TYR A 295 -7.33 -30.34 102.54
N SER A 296 -6.27 -29.67 103.00
CA SER A 296 -5.53 -28.65 102.24
C SER A 296 -4.90 -29.24 100.98
N SER A 297 -4.31 -30.43 101.08
CA SER A 297 -3.77 -31.17 99.94
C SER A 297 -4.88 -31.56 98.94
N ALA A 298 -6.00 -32.09 99.42
CA ALA A 298 -7.15 -32.44 98.58
C ALA A 298 -7.74 -31.22 97.85
N CYS A 299 -7.86 -30.06 98.53
CA CYS A 299 -8.34 -28.83 97.92
C CYS A 299 -7.38 -28.31 96.84
N LYS A 300 -6.07 -28.35 97.09
CA LYS A 300 -5.06 -27.98 96.09
C LYS A 300 -5.11 -28.91 94.87
N GLN A 301 -5.26 -30.21 95.09
CA GLN A 301 -5.42 -31.18 94.00
C GLN A 301 -6.71 -30.94 93.20
N ALA A 302 -7.83 -30.63 93.86
CA ALA A 302 -9.09 -30.34 93.19
C ALA A 302 -9.02 -29.05 92.34
N ILE A 303 -8.39 -27.99 92.85
CA ILE A 303 -8.18 -26.74 92.09
C ILE A 303 -7.23 -26.97 90.91
N SER A 304 -6.14 -27.73 91.12
CA SER A 304 -5.22 -28.11 90.05
C SER A 304 -5.92 -28.92 88.96
N ALA A 305 -6.75 -29.89 89.34
CA ALA A 305 -7.53 -30.71 88.41
C ALA A 305 -8.57 -29.87 87.66
N LYS A 306 -9.24 -28.91 88.32
CA LYS A 306 -10.18 -27.98 87.69
C LYS A 306 -9.48 -27.09 86.65
N ASN A 307 -8.34 -26.50 87.01
CA ASN A 307 -7.58 -25.64 86.10
C ASN A 307 -7.06 -26.42 84.88
N GLN A 308 -6.60 -27.66 85.08
CA GLN A 308 -6.21 -28.55 83.97
C GLN A 308 -7.41 -28.89 83.07
N ALA A 309 -8.59 -29.17 83.65
CA ALA A 309 -9.80 -29.44 82.88
C ALA A 309 -10.27 -28.22 82.06
N GLU A 310 -10.16 -27.00 82.61
CA GLU A 310 -10.48 -25.76 81.88
C GLU A 310 -9.49 -25.51 80.73
N GLN A 311 -8.19 -25.74 80.92
CA GLN A 311 -7.19 -25.63 79.84
C GLN A 311 -7.46 -26.63 78.72
N ILE A 312 -7.79 -27.88 79.04
CA ILE A 312 -8.14 -28.92 78.04
C ILE A 312 -9.40 -28.51 77.27
N ARG A 313 -10.42 -27.93 77.93
CA ARG A 313 -11.63 -27.43 77.25
C ARG A 313 -11.31 -26.29 76.29
N GLN A 314 -10.47 -25.34 76.69
CA GLN A 314 -10.07 -24.23 75.82
C GLN A 314 -9.27 -24.73 74.60
N TRP A 315 -8.34 -25.67 74.81
CA TRP A 315 -7.60 -26.31 73.73
C TRP A 315 -8.54 -27.04 72.75
N LYS A 316 -9.52 -27.77 73.26
CA LYS A 316 -10.51 -28.49 72.43
C LYS A 316 -11.32 -27.54 71.56
N VAL A 317 -11.80 -26.43 72.11
CA VAL A 317 -12.57 -25.41 71.34
C VAL A 317 -11.71 -24.77 70.24
N GLU A 318 -10.44 -24.46 70.54
CA GLU A 318 -9.52 -23.88 69.56
C GLU A 318 -9.14 -24.88 68.46
N GLU A 319 -9.03 -26.16 68.80
CA GLU A 319 -8.80 -27.23 67.83
C GLU A 319 -10.02 -27.46 66.93
N ASP A 320 -11.23 -27.49 67.49
CA ASP A 320 -12.49 -27.56 66.73
C ASP A 320 -12.62 -26.36 65.76
N ARG A 321 -12.23 -25.15 66.20
CA ARG A 321 -12.22 -23.94 65.35
C ARG A 321 -11.24 -24.07 64.17
N LYS A 322 -10.06 -24.66 64.38
CA LYS A 322 -9.07 -24.89 63.32
C LYS A 322 -9.58 -25.93 62.32
N VAL A 323 -10.19 -27.01 62.79
CA VAL A 323 -10.79 -28.03 61.92
C VAL A 323 -11.88 -27.43 61.04
N GLU A 324 -12.76 -26.59 61.62
CA GLU A 324 -13.83 -25.95 60.86
C GLU A 324 -13.32 -24.96 59.81
N LEU A 325 -12.27 -24.19 60.14
CA LEU A 325 -11.63 -23.28 59.17
C LEU A 325 -11.01 -24.06 58.00
N VAL A 326 -10.35 -25.19 58.28
CA VAL A 326 -9.78 -26.06 57.25
C VAL A 326 -10.89 -26.63 56.37
N ARG A 327 -11.99 -27.10 56.96
CA ARG A 327 -13.16 -27.61 56.23
C ARG A 327 -13.73 -26.56 55.27
N LEU A 328 -13.97 -25.34 55.75
CA LEU A 328 -14.48 -24.23 54.92
C LEU A 328 -13.49 -23.85 53.80
N SER A 329 -12.18 -23.86 54.08
CA SER A 329 -11.16 -23.59 53.05
C SER A 329 -11.10 -24.66 51.97
N GLN A 330 -11.31 -25.93 52.35
CA GLN A 330 -11.37 -27.06 51.43
C GLN A 330 -12.63 -26.97 50.56
N GLU A 331 -13.78 -26.65 51.14
CA GLU A 331 -15.03 -26.45 50.40
C GLU A 331 -14.93 -25.28 49.40
N ALA A 332 -14.34 -24.16 49.82
CA ALA A 332 -14.11 -23.01 48.93
C ALA A 332 -13.15 -23.36 47.77
N ALA A 333 -12.10 -24.13 48.03
CA ALA A 333 -11.16 -24.58 47.00
C ALA A 333 -11.82 -25.52 45.99
N LEU A 334 -12.67 -26.45 46.45
CA LEU A 334 -13.44 -27.36 45.59
C LEU A 334 -14.44 -26.59 44.72
N ALA A 335 -15.16 -25.62 45.28
CA ALA A 335 -16.09 -24.79 44.51
C ALA A 335 -15.39 -23.97 43.40
N LEU A 336 -14.18 -23.47 43.68
CA LEU A 336 -13.37 -22.77 42.68
C LEU A 336 -12.91 -23.72 41.56
N ALA A 337 -12.46 -24.92 41.92
CA ALA A 337 -12.05 -25.95 40.96
C ALA A 337 -13.21 -26.39 40.06
N GLU A 338 -14.42 -26.56 40.60
CA GLU A 338 -15.62 -26.87 39.81
C GLU A 338 -15.98 -25.74 38.84
N ARG A 339 -15.89 -24.48 39.29
CA ARG A 339 -16.18 -23.32 38.45
C ARG A 339 -15.18 -23.18 37.30
N GLU A 340 -13.89 -23.39 37.56
CA GLU A 340 -12.85 -23.37 36.53
C GLU A 340 -13.01 -24.55 35.56
N LYS A 341 -13.37 -25.75 36.05
CA LYS A 341 -13.69 -26.90 35.20
C LYS A 341 -14.89 -26.63 34.29
N ALA A 342 -15.94 -25.98 34.79
CA ALA A 342 -17.10 -25.59 33.99
C ALA A 342 -16.74 -24.56 32.91
N ARG A 343 -15.90 -23.56 33.24
CA ARG A 343 -15.39 -22.57 32.28
C ARG A 343 -14.53 -23.23 31.19
N ALA A 344 -13.64 -24.15 31.56
CA ALA A 344 -12.81 -24.87 30.61
C ALA A 344 -13.66 -25.72 29.65
N LYS A 345 -14.70 -26.40 30.16
CA LYS A 345 -15.61 -27.19 29.32
C LYS A 345 -16.35 -26.32 28.30
N ALA A 346 -16.90 -25.18 28.73
CA ALA A 346 -17.58 -24.24 27.83
C ALA A 346 -16.63 -23.65 26.77
N ALA A 347 -15.37 -23.36 27.14
CA ALA A 347 -14.37 -22.86 26.21
C ALA A 347 -14.00 -23.90 25.13
N ILE A 348 -13.97 -25.20 25.47
CA ILE A 348 -13.71 -26.28 24.52
C ILE A 348 -14.86 -26.40 23.52
N GLU A 349 -16.11 -26.39 23.99
CA GLU A 349 -17.30 -26.48 23.14
C GLU A 349 -17.37 -25.33 22.13
N VAL A 350 -17.13 -24.09 22.58
CA VAL A 350 -17.06 -22.92 21.68
C VAL A 350 -15.91 -23.04 20.66
N ALA A 351 -14.77 -23.61 21.05
CA ALA A 351 -13.63 -23.80 20.17
C ALA A 351 -13.85 -24.95 19.15
N GLU A 352 -14.66 -25.95 19.48
CA GLU A 352 -15.08 -27.01 18.55
C GLU A 352 -16.07 -26.47 17.52
N GLU A 353 -17.11 -25.74 17.94
CA GLU A 353 -18.05 -25.11 17.00
C GLU A 353 -17.37 -24.11 16.04
N ALA A 354 -16.39 -23.35 16.54
CA ALA A 354 -15.63 -22.42 15.71
C ALA A 354 -14.77 -23.15 14.66
N ARG A 355 -14.24 -24.34 15.00
CA ARG A 355 -13.47 -25.18 14.06
C ARG A 355 -14.37 -25.74 12.96
N GLU A 356 -15.54 -26.27 13.31
CA GLU A 356 -16.47 -26.80 12.31
C GLU A 356 -16.95 -25.71 11.32
N ARG A 357 -17.25 -24.50 11.80
CA ARG A 357 -17.62 -23.38 10.91
C ARG A 357 -16.48 -22.98 9.98
N ALA A 358 -15.24 -22.94 10.48
CA ALA A 358 -14.06 -22.63 9.67
C ALA A 358 -13.80 -23.69 8.59
N GLU A 359 -13.99 -24.97 8.90
CA GLU A 359 -13.86 -26.08 7.95
C GLU A 359 -14.93 -26.01 6.84
N GLN A 360 -16.18 -25.73 7.20
CA GLN A 360 -17.26 -25.56 6.23
C GLN A 360 -16.99 -24.37 5.28
N GLU A 361 -16.49 -23.26 5.80
CA GLU A 361 -16.12 -22.10 4.96
C GLU A 361 -14.94 -22.41 4.04
N ALA A 362 -13.90 -23.10 4.56
CA ALA A 362 -12.76 -23.53 3.76
C ALA A 362 -13.15 -24.51 2.64
N GLN A 363 -14.11 -25.40 2.90
CA GLN A 363 -14.64 -26.30 1.89
C GLN A 363 -15.43 -25.55 0.80
N ARG A 364 -16.25 -24.56 1.18
CA ARG A 364 -16.97 -23.71 0.21
C ARG A 364 -16.00 -22.91 -0.67
N ARG A 365 -14.93 -22.36 -0.10
CA ARG A 365 -13.89 -21.65 -0.86
C ARG A 365 -13.18 -22.57 -1.85
N ARG A 366 -12.78 -23.78 -1.43
CA ARG A 366 -12.18 -24.78 -2.32
C ARG A 366 -13.11 -25.18 -3.47
N ASN A 367 -14.40 -25.39 -3.20
CA ASN A 367 -15.38 -25.70 -4.24
C ASN A 367 -15.56 -24.55 -5.23
N ALA A 368 -15.58 -23.29 -4.74
CA ALA A 368 -15.68 -22.10 -5.60
C ALA A 368 -14.43 -21.91 -6.47
N GLU A 369 -13.23 -22.12 -5.91
CA GLU A 369 -11.96 -22.06 -6.65
C GLU A 369 -11.88 -23.17 -7.71
N MET A 370 -12.28 -24.40 -7.38
CA MET A 370 -12.30 -25.52 -8.33
C MET A 370 -13.29 -25.26 -9.48
N LYS A 371 -14.48 -24.72 -9.17
CA LYS A 371 -15.47 -24.34 -10.18
C LYS A 371 -14.93 -23.23 -11.10
N ALA A 372 -14.36 -22.17 -10.53
CA ALA A 372 -13.76 -21.08 -11.31
C ALA A 372 -12.59 -21.56 -12.18
N LYS A 373 -11.78 -22.50 -11.68
CA LYS A 373 -10.70 -23.11 -12.45
C LYS A 373 -11.22 -23.95 -13.63
N MET A 374 -12.25 -24.77 -13.43
CA MET A 374 -12.86 -25.52 -14.52
C MET A 374 -13.49 -24.59 -15.57
N GLU A 375 -14.20 -23.54 -15.16
CA GLU A 375 -14.76 -22.54 -16.08
C GLU A 375 -13.65 -21.82 -16.89
N ALA A 376 -12.51 -21.52 -16.26
CA ALA A 376 -11.37 -20.94 -16.94
C ALA A 376 -10.73 -21.90 -17.96
N GLU A 377 -10.52 -23.17 -17.59
CA GLU A 377 -9.99 -24.20 -18.47
C GLU A 377 -10.94 -24.54 -19.62
N GLU A 378 -12.25 -24.50 -19.40
CA GLU A 378 -13.26 -24.68 -20.43
C GLU A 378 -13.28 -23.48 -21.39
N LYS A 379 -13.17 -22.25 -20.88
CA LYS A 379 -13.03 -21.05 -21.70
C LYS A 379 -11.75 -21.08 -22.53
N GLU A 380 -10.63 -21.53 -21.96
CA GLU A 380 -9.35 -21.69 -22.66
C GLU A 380 -9.42 -22.79 -23.73
N ARG A 381 -10.09 -23.91 -23.46
CA ARG A 381 -10.36 -24.96 -24.46
C ARG A 381 -11.27 -24.46 -25.57
N ALA A 382 -12.32 -23.70 -25.25
CA ALA A 382 -13.19 -23.10 -26.24
C ALA A 382 -12.41 -22.10 -27.12
N LEU A 383 -11.61 -21.21 -26.52
CA LEU A 383 -10.71 -20.29 -27.23
C LEU A 383 -9.74 -21.04 -28.16
N SER A 384 -9.11 -22.11 -27.67
CA SER A 384 -8.19 -22.94 -28.45
C SER A 384 -8.89 -23.65 -29.62
N ALA A 385 -10.12 -24.13 -29.42
CA ALA A 385 -10.94 -24.74 -30.47
C ALA A 385 -11.40 -23.72 -31.53
N LEU A 386 -11.58 -22.45 -31.16
CA LEU A 386 -11.88 -21.36 -32.11
C LEU A 386 -10.66 -21.00 -32.96
N VAL A 387 -9.45 -21.06 -32.40
CA VAL A 387 -8.17 -20.83 -33.12
C VAL A 387 -7.89 -21.92 -34.17
N GLN A 388 -8.29 -23.17 -33.90
CA GLN A 388 -8.04 -24.30 -34.81
C GLN A 388 -9.02 -24.39 -36.00
N ASN A 389 -10.19 -23.74 -35.94
CA ASN A 389 -11.22 -23.79 -36.98
C ASN A 389 -11.34 -22.51 -37.84
N ASP A 390 -10.26 -21.73 -37.94
CA ASP A 390 -10.36 -20.32 -38.27
C ASP A 390 -10.60 -20.00 -39.77
N LYS A 391 -11.87 -19.77 -40.12
CA LYS A 391 -12.32 -19.07 -41.34
C LYS A 391 -12.56 -17.56 -41.09
N ARG A 392 -12.17 -16.98 -39.95
CA ARG A 392 -12.62 -15.62 -39.55
C ARG A 392 -11.86 -14.48 -40.23
N TYR A 393 -10.65 -14.73 -40.73
CA TYR A 393 -9.86 -13.77 -41.49
C TYR A 393 -8.99 -14.51 -42.53
N ARG A 394 -8.54 -13.79 -43.58
CA ARG A 394 -7.65 -14.39 -44.58
C ARG A 394 -6.26 -14.57 -44.00
N LYS A 395 -5.73 -15.79 -44.10
CA LYS A 395 -4.34 -16.10 -43.75
C LYS A 395 -3.45 -15.81 -44.96
N TYR A 396 -2.46 -14.95 -44.78
CA TYR A 396 -1.42 -14.67 -45.76
C TYR A 396 -0.13 -15.37 -45.37
N THR A 397 0.59 -15.84 -46.38
CA THR A 397 1.96 -16.35 -46.23
C THR A 397 2.95 -15.20 -46.13
N ILE A 398 4.10 -15.44 -45.51
CA ILE A 398 5.15 -14.42 -45.44
C ILE A 398 5.65 -14.01 -46.82
N GLN A 399 5.67 -14.94 -47.79
CA GLN A 399 6.07 -14.67 -49.17
C GLN A 399 5.16 -13.63 -49.83
N GLU A 400 3.83 -13.78 -49.70
CA GLU A 400 2.87 -12.78 -50.20
C GLU A 400 3.08 -11.41 -49.56
N ILE A 401 3.38 -11.37 -48.24
CA ILE A 401 3.64 -10.12 -47.52
C ILE A 401 4.96 -9.46 -47.97
N GLU A 402 6.01 -10.25 -48.17
CA GLU A 402 7.29 -9.76 -48.67
C GLU A 402 7.16 -9.22 -50.09
N GLU A 403 6.47 -9.93 -50.98
CA GLU A 403 6.22 -9.46 -52.35
C GLU A 403 5.39 -8.17 -52.35
N ALA A 404 4.30 -8.13 -51.58
CA ALA A 404 3.42 -6.96 -51.48
C ALA A 404 4.14 -5.71 -50.96
N THR A 405 5.14 -5.87 -50.08
CA THR A 405 5.91 -4.77 -49.48
C THR A 405 7.23 -4.49 -50.19
N GLN A 406 7.56 -5.20 -51.28
CA GLN A 406 8.85 -5.17 -51.95
C GLN A 406 10.01 -5.47 -51.00
N LYS A 407 9.90 -6.60 -50.28
CA LYS A 407 10.83 -7.06 -49.24
C LYS A 407 11.01 -6.03 -48.12
N PHE A 408 9.90 -5.51 -47.62
CA PHE A 408 9.87 -4.48 -46.56
C PHE A 408 10.70 -3.23 -46.90
N SER A 409 10.62 -2.79 -48.16
CA SER A 409 11.36 -1.62 -48.66
C SER A 409 11.11 -0.39 -47.75
N PRO A 410 12.16 0.33 -47.32
CA PRO A 410 12.01 1.54 -46.51
C PRO A 410 11.12 2.60 -47.17
N SER A 411 11.07 2.65 -48.50
CA SER A 411 10.21 3.56 -49.27
C SER A 411 8.71 3.28 -49.09
N ASN A 412 8.34 2.05 -48.73
CA ASN A 412 6.98 1.65 -48.44
C ASN A 412 6.61 1.82 -46.97
N LYS A 413 7.55 2.19 -46.10
CA LYS A 413 7.27 2.38 -44.68
C LYS A 413 6.45 3.66 -44.48
N ILE A 414 5.23 3.51 -44.00
CA ILE A 414 4.28 4.63 -43.79
C ILE A 414 4.21 5.09 -42.34
N GLY A 415 4.69 4.27 -41.40
CA GLY A 415 4.72 4.64 -39.99
C GLY A 415 5.53 3.66 -39.16
N GLU A 416 5.87 4.08 -37.94
CA GLU A 416 6.42 3.20 -36.91
C GLU A 416 5.96 3.69 -35.54
N GLY A 417 5.35 2.79 -34.78
CA GLY A 417 4.92 3.04 -33.41
C GLY A 417 5.58 2.09 -32.42
N GLY A 418 5.14 2.14 -31.16
CA GLY A 418 5.61 1.22 -30.11
C GLY A 418 5.35 -0.26 -30.41
N TYR A 419 4.44 -0.54 -31.35
CA TYR A 419 4.03 -1.89 -31.74
C TYR A 419 4.78 -2.43 -32.96
N GLY A 420 5.55 -1.59 -33.65
CA GLY A 420 6.34 -1.97 -34.81
C GLY A 420 6.08 -1.10 -36.04
N PRO A 421 6.79 -1.39 -37.15
CA PRO A 421 6.66 -0.66 -38.40
C PRO A 421 5.40 -1.05 -39.17
N VAL A 422 4.85 -0.10 -39.91
CA VAL A 422 3.74 -0.28 -40.84
C VAL A 422 4.21 0.04 -42.25
N TYR A 423 3.92 -0.86 -43.18
CA TYR A 423 4.27 -0.74 -44.59
C TYR A 423 3.03 -0.65 -45.47
N LYS A 424 3.09 0.18 -46.51
CA LYS A 424 2.16 0.14 -47.63
C LYS A 424 2.51 -1.04 -48.53
N GLY A 425 1.50 -1.75 -48.99
CA GLY A 425 1.68 -2.84 -49.96
C GLY A 425 0.49 -2.95 -50.89
N HIS A 426 0.57 -3.91 -51.81
CA HIS A 426 -0.54 -4.30 -52.68
C HIS A 426 -0.72 -5.81 -52.61
N LEU A 427 -1.89 -6.25 -52.14
CA LEU A 427 -2.29 -7.66 -52.09
C LEU A 427 -3.54 -7.82 -52.95
N ASP A 428 -3.53 -8.76 -53.90
CA ASP A 428 -4.63 -8.98 -54.85
C ASP A 428 -5.13 -7.68 -55.53
N HIS A 429 -4.19 -6.85 -56.00
CA HIS A 429 -4.47 -5.52 -56.57
C HIS A 429 -5.17 -4.51 -55.64
N THR A 430 -5.30 -4.84 -54.35
CA THR A 430 -5.87 -3.96 -53.33
C THR A 430 -4.74 -3.28 -52.56
N PRO A 431 -4.75 -1.94 -52.41
CA PRO A 431 -3.79 -1.26 -51.56
C PRO A 431 -4.05 -1.59 -50.09
N VAL A 432 -3.00 -2.00 -49.37
CA VAL A 432 -3.07 -2.46 -47.98
C VAL A 432 -2.04 -1.76 -47.09
N ALA A 433 -2.35 -1.70 -45.79
CA ALA A 433 -1.40 -1.35 -44.75
C ALA A 433 -1.04 -2.62 -43.96
N ILE A 434 0.25 -2.94 -43.89
CA ILE A 434 0.77 -4.16 -43.26
C ILE A 434 1.56 -3.74 -42.01
N LYS A 435 1.02 -4.05 -40.83
CA LYS A 435 1.65 -3.79 -39.53
C LYS A 435 2.41 -5.04 -39.11
N ILE A 436 3.70 -4.89 -38.83
CA ILE A 436 4.55 -5.98 -38.36
C ILE A 436 4.72 -5.81 -36.86
N LEU A 437 4.20 -6.76 -36.08
CA LEU A 437 4.36 -6.71 -34.63
C LEU A 437 5.74 -7.24 -34.25
N ARG A 438 6.40 -6.52 -33.35
CA ARG A 438 7.74 -6.88 -32.87
C ARG A 438 7.70 -8.20 -32.06
N PRO A 439 8.35 -9.30 -32.51
CA PRO A 439 8.25 -10.62 -31.88
C PRO A 439 8.89 -10.69 -30.48
N ASP A 440 9.85 -9.82 -30.20
CA ASP A 440 10.59 -9.69 -28.95
C ASP A 440 9.81 -8.97 -27.83
N ALA A 441 8.68 -8.32 -28.18
CA ALA A 441 7.79 -7.74 -27.19
C ALA A 441 6.91 -8.84 -26.57
N VAL A 442 7.10 -9.14 -25.29
CA VAL A 442 6.22 -10.03 -24.47
C VAL A 442 4.73 -9.64 -24.58
N GLN A 443 4.45 -8.39 -24.97
CA GLN A 443 3.11 -7.85 -25.17
C GLN A 443 2.62 -7.96 -26.63
N GLY A 444 3.51 -8.05 -27.62
CA GLY A 444 3.18 -8.01 -29.05
C GLY A 444 2.29 -9.17 -29.50
N MET A 445 2.56 -10.40 -29.05
CA MET A 445 1.72 -11.56 -29.39
C MET A 445 0.33 -11.49 -28.73
N LYS A 446 0.24 -10.97 -27.49
CA LYS A 446 -1.06 -10.74 -26.84
C LYS A 446 -1.88 -9.69 -27.58
N GLN A 447 -1.23 -8.65 -28.08
CA GLN A 447 -1.89 -7.61 -28.89
C GLN A 447 -2.30 -8.14 -30.25
N PHE A 448 -1.46 -8.94 -30.91
CA PHE A 448 -1.82 -9.63 -32.14
C PHE A 448 -3.12 -10.41 -31.97
N GLN A 449 -3.16 -11.29 -30.97
CA GLN A 449 -4.31 -12.14 -30.70
C GLN A 449 -5.56 -11.31 -30.38
N GLN A 450 -5.39 -10.24 -29.58
CA GLN A 450 -6.50 -9.34 -29.24
C GLN A 450 -7.03 -8.59 -30.46
N GLU A 451 -6.16 -8.06 -31.32
CA GLU A 451 -6.57 -7.37 -32.54
C GLU A 451 -7.32 -8.32 -33.49
N VAL A 452 -6.80 -9.54 -33.69
CA VAL A 452 -7.45 -10.55 -34.51
C VAL A 452 -8.82 -10.93 -33.92
N GLU A 453 -8.91 -11.19 -32.61
CA GLU A 453 -10.17 -11.57 -31.95
C GLU A 453 -11.23 -10.47 -32.05
N VAL A 454 -10.84 -9.22 -31.83
CA VAL A 454 -11.76 -8.06 -31.84
C VAL A 454 -12.15 -7.68 -33.27
N LEU A 455 -11.18 -7.49 -34.17
CA LEU A 455 -11.46 -6.99 -35.53
C LEU A 455 -12.06 -8.06 -36.44
N SER A 456 -11.85 -9.35 -36.18
CA SER A 456 -12.56 -10.40 -36.94
C SER A 456 -14.06 -10.45 -36.64
N CYS A 457 -14.48 -9.94 -35.47
CA CYS A 457 -15.87 -9.92 -35.02
C CYS A 457 -16.58 -8.58 -35.27
N ILE A 458 -15.86 -7.53 -35.67
CA ILE A 458 -16.38 -6.16 -35.78
C ILE A 458 -16.31 -5.66 -37.21
N ARG A 459 -17.44 -5.14 -37.71
CA ARG A 459 -17.52 -4.42 -38.98
C ARG A 459 -18.37 -3.18 -38.82
N HIS A 460 -17.77 -2.02 -39.04
CA HIS A 460 -18.44 -0.74 -38.96
C HIS A 460 -17.76 0.25 -39.93
N PRO A 461 -18.49 1.16 -40.61
CA PRO A 461 -17.91 2.09 -41.59
C PRO A 461 -16.77 2.96 -41.05
N HIS A 462 -16.80 3.25 -39.74
CA HIS A 462 -15.83 4.09 -39.03
C HIS A 462 -14.87 3.27 -38.14
N MET A 463 -14.68 1.99 -38.45
CA MET A 463 -13.64 1.13 -37.86
C MET A 463 -12.73 0.64 -38.99
N VAL A 464 -11.42 0.58 -38.75
CA VAL A 464 -10.47 0.05 -39.75
C VAL A 464 -10.73 -1.42 -39.98
N LEU A 465 -10.83 -1.81 -41.25
CA LEU A 465 -11.07 -3.19 -41.66
C LEU A 465 -9.79 -4.02 -41.61
N LEU A 466 -9.82 -5.12 -40.86
CA LEU A 466 -8.83 -6.19 -40.94
C LEU A 466 -9.14 -7.07 -42.16
N LEU A 467 -8.24 -7.09 -43.13
CA LEU A 467 -8.35 -7.92 -44.34
C LEU A 467 -7.80 -9.32 -44.11
N GLY A 468 -6.76 -9.44 -43.29
CA GLY A 468 -6.14 -10.71 -42.95
C GLY A 468 -4.94 -10.57 -42.04
N ALA A 469 -4.23 -11.68 -41.84
CA ALA A 469 -3.03 -11.72 -41.01
C ALA A 469 -2.07 -12.81 -41.46
N CYS A 470 -0.80 -12.67 -41.07
CA CYS A 470 0.21 -13.72 -41.12
C CYS A 470 0.62 -14.06 -39.66
N PRO A 471 -0.05 -15.03 -39.01
CA PRO A 471 0.17 -15.33 -37.59
C PRO A 471 1.60 -15.78 -37.27
N GLU A 472 2.23 -16.53 -38.16
CA GLU A 472 3.59 -17.06 -37.97
C GLU A 472 4.64 -15.96 -37.76
N HIS A 473 4.41 -14.79 -38.37
CA HIS A 473 5.32 -13.65 -38.35
C HIS A 473 4.74 -12.43 -37.63
N GLY A 474 3.55 -12.56 -37.02
CA GLY A 474 2.88 -11.47 -36.32
C GLY A 474 2.50 -10.28 -37.20
N CYS A 475 2.15 -10.52 -38.48
CA CYS A 475 1.76 -9.45 -39.39
C CYS A 475 0.24 -9.30 -39.45
N LEU A 476 -0.26 -8.06 -39.40
CA LEU A 476 -1.68 -7.72 -39.58
C LEU A 476 -1.85 -6.90 -40.86
N VAL A 477 -2.85 -7.25 -41.66
CA VAL A 477 -3.14 -6.63 -42.97
C VAL A 477 -4.47 -5.88 -42.89
N TYR A 478 -4.42 -4.56 -43.07
CA TYR A 478 -5.58 -3.68 -43.05
C TYR A 478 -5.81 -3.02 -44.40
N GLU A 479 -6.99 -2.45 -44.58
CA GLU A 479 -7.22 -1.46 -45.64
C GLU A 479 -6.25 -0.27 -45.52
N TYR A 480 -5.78 0.23 -46.66
CA TYR A 480 -4.95 1.43 -46.71
C TYR A 480 -5.81 2.70 -46.72
N LEU A 481 -5.40 3.71 -45.95
CA LEU A 481 -6.11 4.99 -45.80
C LEU A 481 -5.18 6.16 -46.18
N ASP A 482 -5.51 6.85 -47.27
CA ASP A 482 -4.61 7.75 -47.99
C ASP A 482 -4.20 9.02 -47.22
N GLN A 483 -5.06 9.53 -46.34
CA GLN A 483 -4.82 10.81 -45.65
C GLN A 483 -4.04 10.64 -44.34
N GLY A 484 -3.59 9.42 -44.02
CA GLY A 484 -2.83 9.13 -42.81
C GLY A 484 -3.68 9.27 -41.55
N SER A 485 -3.04 9.62 -40.43
CA SER A 485 -3.75 9.82 -39.17
C SER A 485 -4.31 11.24 -39.02
N LEU A 486 -5.37 11.39 -38.21
CA LEU A 486 -5.92 12.68 -37.83
C LEU A 486 -4.85 13.56 -37.18
N GLU A 487 -3.92 12.98 -36.42
CA GLU A 487 -2.76 13.69 -35.86
C GLU A 487 -1.91 14.34 -36.96
N ASP A 488 -1.57 13.59 -38.01
CA ASP A 488 -0.77 14.10 -39.14
C ASP A 488 -1.47 15.27 -39.81
N ARG A 489 -2.80 15.22 -39.89
CA ARG A 489 -3.62 16.26 -40.50
C ARG A 489 -3.78 17.50 -39.63
N LEU A 490 -4.00 17.34 -38.33
CA LEU A 490 -4.11 18.46 -37.39
C LEU A 490 -2.78 19.23 -37.30
N TYR A 491 -1.65 18.51 -37.24
CA TYR A 491 -0.32 19.14 -37.24
C TYR A 491 0.21 19.48 -38.64
N ARG A 492 -0.58 19.26 -39.69
CA ARG A 492 -0.24 19.59 -41.08
C ARG A 492 1.12 19.03 -41.51
N LYS A 493 1.43 17.79 -41.11
CA LYS A 493 2.63 17.10 -41.59
C LYS A 493 2.63 17.09 -43.12
N ASN A 494 3.83 17.16 -43.70
CA ASN A 494 4.06 17.23 -45.15
C ASN A 494 3.34 18.42 -45.83
N ASN A 495 3.18 19.56 -45.12
CA ASN A 495 2.52 20.77 -45.64
C ASN A 495 1.09 20.52 -46.14
N SER A 496 0.38 19.61 -45.49
CA SER A 496 -0.99 19.29 -45.86
C SER A 496 -1.96 20.45 -45.57
N ARG A 497 -3.01 20.56 -46.39
CA ARG A 497 -4.01 21.63 -46.24
C ARG A 497 -4.77 21.50 -44.91
N PRO A 498 -5.13 22.61 -44.25
CA PRO A 498 -5.99 22.58 -43.08
C PRO A 498 -7.32 21.88 -43.40
N ILE A 499 -7.77 21.02 -42.49
CA ILE A 499 -9.13 20.46 -42.54
C ILE A 499 -10.08 21.56 -42.11
N SER A 500 -11.14 21.82 -42.89
CA SER A 500 -12.18 22.81 -42.55
C SER A 500 -12.92 22.42 -41.26
N TRP A 501 -13.59 23.40 -40.63
CA TRP A 501 -14.44 23.14 -39.46
C TRP A 501 -15.46 22.04 -39.72
N SER A 502 -16.22 22.13 -40.83
CA SER A 502 -17.26 21.15 -41.16
C SER A 502 -16.72 19.71 -41.20
N LYS A 503 -15.55 19.52 -41.81
CA LYS A 503 -14.90 18.19 -41.85
C LYS A 503 -14.37 17.75 -40.48
N ARG A 504 -13.84 18.66 -39.67
CA ARG A 504 -13.44 18.37 -38.28
C ARG A 504 -14.61 17.94 -37.42
N PHE A 505 -15.74 18.61 -37.57
CA PHE A 505 -16.98 18.29 -36.88
C PHE A 505 -17.53 16.93 -37.34
N GLN A 506 -17.56 16.68 -38.65
CA GLN A 506 -17.93 15.39 -39.22
C GLN A 506 -17.07 14.25 -38.63
N ILE A 507 -15.75 14.40 -38.61
CA ILE A 507 -14.81 13.43 -38.03
C ILE A 507 -15.15 13.17 -36.55
N ALA A 508 -15.42 14.22 -35.76
CA ALA A 508 -15.80 14.08 -34.36
C ALA A 508 -17.07 13.23 -34.16
N LEU A 509 -18.09 13.48 -34.99
CA LEU A 509 -19.36 12.74 -34.95
C LEU A 509 -19.17 11.27 -35.35
N GLU A 510 -18.40 11.01 -36.41
CA GLU A 510 -18.08 9.66 -36.88
C GLU A 510 -17.33 8.84 -35.83
N ILE A 511 -16.34 9.45 -35.15
CA ILE A 511 -15.63 8.82 -34.03
C ILE A 511 -16.59 8.48 -32.88
N ALA A 512 -17.45 9.42 -32.49
CA ALA A 512 -18.41 9.18 -31.41
C ALA A 512 -19.39 8.06 -31.75
N THR A 513 -19.81 7.98 -33.02
CA THR A 513 -20.68 6.92 -33.55
C THR A 513 -19.99 5.56 -33.51
N ALA A 514 -18.75 5.47 -33.97
CA ALA A 514 -17.95 4.24 -33.92
C ALA A 514 -17.71 3.78 -32.47
N LEU A 515 -17.42 4.73 -31.57
CA LEU A 515 -17.19 4.42 -30.17
C LEU A 515 -18.46 3.89 -29.48
N LEU A 516 -19.63 4.44 -29.84
CA LEU A 516 -20.90 3.93 -29.33
C LEU A 516 -21.13 2.49 -29.77
N PHE A 517 -20.84 2.18 -31.04
CA PHE A 517 -20.92 0.81 -31.55
C PHE A 517 -20.07 -0.16 -30.71
N LEU A 518 -18.83 0.21 -30.37
CA LEU A 518 -17.95 -0.60 -29.51
C LEU A 518 -18.55 -0.77 -28.09
N HIS A 519 -19.04 0.32 -27.49
CA HIS A 519 -19.61 0.31 -26.14
C HIS A 519 -20.97 -0.38 -26.04
N GLN A 520 -21.70 -0.54 -27.14
CA GLN A 520 -22.98 -1.25 -27.17
C GLN A 520 -22.84 -2.74 -27.50
N ASN A 521 -21.63 -3.20 -27.86
CA ASN A 521 -21.38 -4.59 -28.19
C ASN A 521 -21.86 -5.54 -27.06
N LYS A 522 -22.47 -6.67 -27.44
CA LYS A 522 -23.00 -7.70 -26.53
C LYS A 522 -22.32 -9.04 -26.82
N PRO A 523 -22.07 -9.90 -25.82
CA PRO A 523 -22.51 -9.81 -24.42
C PRO A 523 -21.64 -8.88 -23.55
N GLU A 524 -20.53 -8.35 -24.05
CA GLU A 524 -19.61 -7.50 -23.29
C GLU A 524 -19.25 -6.24 -24.09
N PRO A 525 -19.45 -5.01 -23.53
CA PRO A 525 -18.94 -3.79 -24.14
C PRO A 525 -17.44 -3.85 -24.41
N ILE A 526 -17.02 -3.30 -25.54
CA ILE A 526 -15.62 -3.21 -25.94
C ILE A 526 -15.11 -1.81 -25.63
N VAL A 527 -14.14 -1.69 -24.73
CA VAL A 527 -13.47 -0.41 -24.41
C VAL A 527 -12.17 -0.33 -25.20
N HIS A 528 -11.96 0.75 -25.95
CA HIS A 528 -10.82 0.94 -26.85
C HIS A 528 -9.49 1.11 -26.10
N ARG A 529 -9.50 1.92 -25.03
CA ARG A 529 -8.40 2.16 -24.07
C ARG A 529 -7.20 2.97 -24.59
N ASP A 530 -6.97 3.07 -25.90
CA ASP A 530 -5.94 3.95 -26.48
C ASP A 530 -6.50 4.88 -27.57
N LEU A 531 -7.63 5.54 -27.28
CA LEU A 531 -8.24 6.47 -28.23
C LEU A 531 -7.46 7.80 -28.25
N LYS A 532 -6.94 8.18 -29.42
CA LYS A 532 -6.13 9.39 -29.66
C LYS A 532 -6.09 9.74 -31.15
N PRO A 533 -5.73 10.98 -31.52
CA PRO A 533 -5.66 11.39 -32.93
C PRO A 533 -4.78 10.52 -33.83
N SER A 534 -3.69 9.92 -33.32
CA SER A 534 -2.82 9.04 -34.12
C SER A 534 -3.49 7.71 -34.49
N ASN A 535 -4.54 7.31 -33.76
CA ASN A 535 -5.30 6.07 -33.95
C ASN A 535 -6.62 6.33 -34.69
N ILE A 536 -6.84 7.55 -35.19
CA ILE A 536 -7.93 7.86 -36.12
C ILE A 536 -7.31 8.00 -37.49
N LEU A 537 -7.62 7.10 -38.41
CA LEU A 537 -7.13 7.15 -39.78
C LEU A 537 -8.19 7.74 -40.70
N LEU A 538 -7.74 8.37 -41.79
CA LEU A 538 -8.60 9.12 -42.70
C LEU A 538 -8.45 8.59 -44.14
N ASP A 539 -9.58 8.27 -44.76
CA ASP A 539 -9.60 7.89 -46.18
C ASP A 539 -9.44 9.11 -47.10
N LYS A 540 -9.41 8.86 -48.42
CA LYS A 540 -9.33 9.92 -49.45
C LYS A 540 -10.42 11.00 -49.36
N ASN A 541 -11.56 10.70 -48.76
CA ASN A 541 -12.72 11.59 -48.60
C ASN A 541 -12.81 12.21 -47.18
N TYR A 542 -11.79 12.00 -46.34
CA TYR A 542 -11.76 12.38 -44.92
C TYR A 542 -12.80 11.66 -44.06
N VAL A 543 -13.27 10.47 -44.48
CA VAL A 543 -14.04 9.58 -43.61
C VAL A 543 -13.08 9.01 -42.57
N SER A 544 -13.44 9.18 -41.30
CA SER A 544 -12.64 8.72 -40.17
C SER A 544 -12.91 7.26 -39.81
N LYS A 545 -11.83 6.57 -39.46
CA LYS A 545 -11.85 5.18 -39.01
C LYS A 545 -10.96 4.99 -37.78
N ILE A 546 -11.52 4.43 -36.71
CA ILE A 546 -10.76 4.08 -35.51
C ILE A 546 -9.90 2.85 -35.80
N SER A 547 -8.61 2.94 -35.45
CA SER A 547 -7.59 1.89 -35.61
C SER A 547 -6.95 1.51 -34.26
N ASP A 548 -6.10 0.49 -34.27
CA ASP A 548 -5.26 0.10 -33.13
C ASP A 548 -6.04 -0.35 -31.87
N VAL A 549 -6.98 -1.28 -32.06
CA VAL A 549 -7.74 -1.92 -30.96
C VAL A 549 -6.94 -2.98 -30.19
N GLY A 550 -5.61 -3.02 -30.34
CA GLY A 550 -4.75 -4.04 -29.71
C GLY A 550 -4.67 -3.94 -28.18
N LEU A 551 -5.13 -2.84 -27.61
CA LEU A 551 -5.31 -2.66 -26.17
C LEU A 551 -6.77 -2.79 -25.72
N ALA A 552 -7.70 -2.99 -26.66
CA ALA A 552 -9.11 -3.06 -26.38
C ALA A 552 -9.43 -4.26 -25.47
N ARG A 553 -10.47 -4.10 -24.65
CA ARG A 553 -10.94 -5.17 -23.77
C ARG A 553 -12.45 -5.26 -23.71
N LEU A 554 -12.91 -6.50 -23.65
CA LEU A 554 -14.29 -6.82 -23.30
C LEU A 554 -14.50 -6.58 -21.80
N VAL A 555 -15.60 -5.92 -21.46
CA VAL A 555 -16.01 -5.63 -20.08
C VAL A 555 -17.31 -6.40 -19.81
N PRO A 556 -17.37 -7.31 -18.82
CA PRO A 556 -18.57 -8.12 -18.54
C PRO A 556 -19.84 -7.29 -18.31
N SER A 557 -20.97 -7.69 -18.91
CA SER A 557 -22.25 -6.95 -18.82
C SER A 557 -22.79 -6.74 -17.40
N SER A 558 -22.41 -7.57 -16.40
CA SER A 558 -22.79 -7.38 -15.00
C SER A 558 -22.19 -6.12 -14.35
N VAL A 559 -21.29 -5.44 -15.06
CA VAL A 559 -20.47 -4.31 -14.61
C VAL A 559 -20.84 -2.99 -15.30
N ALA A 560 -21.64 -3.03 -16.37
CA ALA A 560 -21.93 -1.83 -17.17
C ALA A 560 -22.77 -0.79 -16.40
N ASP A 561 -23.69 -1.23 -15.52
CA ASP A 561 -24.63 -0.34 -14.82
C ASP A 561 -24.75 -0.60 -13.30
N THR A 562 -24.01 -1.57 -12.73
CA THR A 562 -24.05 -1.90 -11.29
C THR A 562 -22.66 -1.92 -10.66
N VAL A 563 -22.52 -1.22 -9.53
CA VAL A 563 -21.30 -0.83 -8.78
C VAL A 563 -20.45 -2.02 -8.25
N THR A 564 -20.70 -3.26 -8.62
CA THR A 564 -20.30 -4.40 -7.76
C THR A 564 -19.39 -5.47 -8.35
N GLN A 565 -18.81 -5.35 -9.54
CA GLN A 565 -17.66 -6.24 -9.88
C GLN A 565 -16.63 -5.59 -10.79
N TYR A 566 -15.37 -5.69 -10.39
CA TYR A 566 -14.29 -4.75 -10.68
C TYR A 566 -13.23 -5.43 -11.56
N TYR A 567 -12.89 -4.84 -12.72
CA TYR A 567 -11.74 -5.32 -13.50
C TYR A 567 -10.50 -4.46 -13.17
N MET A 568 -9.77 -4.83 -12.12
CA MET A 568 -8.46 -4.22 -11.84
C MET A 568 -7.47 -4.64 -12.92
N THR A 569 -7.05 -3.69 -13.76
CA THR A 569 -5.99 -3.93 -14.72
C THR A 569 -4.90 -2.87 -14.60
N SER A 570 -3.65 -3.25 -14.90
CA SER A 570 -2.55 -2.29 -15.01
C SER A 570 -2.95 -1.16 -15.96
N ALA A 571 -2.81 0.09 -15.54
CA ALA A 571 -3.08 1.23 -16.41
C ALA A 571 -2.24 1.11 -17.70
N ALA A 572 -2.90 1.16 -18.85
CA ALA A 572 -2.25 1.21 -20.16
C ALA A 572 -3.02 2.14 -21.08
N GLY A 573 -2.32 2.74 -22.04
CA GLY A 573 -2.81 3.78 -22.94
C GLY A 573 -1.76 4.88 -23.09
N THR A 574 -2.05 5.87 -23.92
CA THR A 574 -1.12 6.97 -24.19
C THR A 574 -1.28 8.10 -23.17
N PHE A 575 -0.17 8.51 -22.58
CA PHE A 575 -0.11 9.62 -21.62
C PHE A 575 -0.84 10.87 -22.15
N CYS A 576 -1.57 11.58 -21.27
CA CYS A 576 -2.55 12.65 -21.54
C CYS A 576 -3.95 12.20 -22.00
N TYR A 577 -4.10 11.02 -22.59
CA TYR A 577 -5.41 10.47 -22.98
C TYR A 577 -5.95 9.45 -21.97
N ILE A 578 -5.10 8.93 -21.08
CA ILE A 578 -5.50 8.01 -20.02
C ILE A 578 -6.43 8.74 -19.04
N ASP A 579 -7.60 8.16 -18.80
CA ASP A 579 -8.53 8.59 -17.77
C ASP A 579 -7.83 8.63 -16.39
N PRO A 580 -7.81 9.78 -15.69
CA PRO A 580 -7.12 9.92 -14.42
C PRO A 580 -7.71 9.02 -13.32
N GLU A 581 -9.02 8.76 -13.34
CA GLU A 581 -9.67 7.84 -12.39
C GLU A 581 -9.26 6.39 -12.68
N TYR A 582 -9.23 6.00 -13.96
CA TYR A 582 -8.70 4.70 -14.38
C TYR A 582 -7.22 4.55 -14.01
N GLN A 583 -6.40 5.58 -14.22
CA GLN A 583 -4.97 5.54 -13.86
C GLN A 583 -4.76 5.33 -12.36
N GLN A 584 -5.58 5.95 -11.52
CA GLN A 584 -5.48 5.83 -10.05
C GLN A 584 -6.04 4.52 -9.52
N THR A 585 -7.18 4.08 -10.05
CA THR A 585 -7.94 2.93 -9.51
C THR A 585 -7.62 1.61 -10.21
N GLY A 586 -7.10 1.67 -11.44
CA GLY A 586 -6.96 0.52 -12.33
C GLY A 586 -8.28 0.00 -12.91
N ILE A 587 -9.41 0.69 -12.65
CA ILE A 587 -10.75 0.26 -13.06
C ILE A 587 -11.08 0.82 -14.44
N LEU A 588 -11.16 -0.05 -15.44
CA LEU A 588 -11.48 0.33 -16.81
C LEU A 588 -13.00 0.30 -17.05
N THR A 589 -13.55 1.36 -17.64
CA THR A 589 -14.98 1.46 -17.98
C THR A 589 -15.17 2.13 -19.35
N PRO A 590 -16.34 2.03 -20.00
CA PRO A 590 -16.65 2.82 -21.19
C PRO A 590 -16.44 4.33 -20.99
N LYS A 591 -16.67 4.86 -19.76
CA LYS A 591 -16.40 6.26 -19.41
C LYS A 591 -14.92 6.66 -19.48
N SER A 592 -13.99 5.70 -19.50
CA SER A 592 -12.58 5.97 -19.68
C SER A 592 -12.27 6.39 -21.12
N ASP A 593 -12.90 5.77 -22.13
CA ASP A 593 -12.78 6.23 -23.53
C ASP A 593 -13.45 7.60 -23.74
N ILE A 594 -14.50 7.93 -22.98
CA ILE A 594 -15.16 9.24 -23.06
C ILE A 594 -14.21 10.37 -22.63
N TYR A 595 -13.35 10.12 -21.64
CA TYR A 595 -12.31 11.08 -21.27
C TYR A 595 -11.31 11.29 -22.42
N SER A 596 -10.82 10.19 -23.00
CA SER A 596 -9.90 10.24 -24.15
C SER A 596 -10.52 10.95 -25.36
N LEU A 597 -11.81 10.69 -25.62
CA LEU A 597 -12.60 11.38 -26.64
C LEU A 597 -12.67 12.89 -26.35
N GLY A 598 -12.95 13.29 -25.11
CA GLY A 598 -12.99 14.70 -24.70
C GLY A 598 -11.70 15.45 -25.04
N ILE A 599 -10.54 14.88 -24.69
CA ILE A 599 -9.24 15.47 -25.02
C ILE A 599 -9.04 15.57 -26.53
N MET A 600 -9.40 14.52 -27.28
CA MET A 600 -9.29 14.50 -28.74
C MET A 600 -10.20 15.54 -29.41
N LEU A 601 -11.45 15.70 -28.94
CA LEU A 601 -12.38 16.73 -29.44
C LEU A 601 -11.80 18.14 -29.24
N LEU A 602 -11.17 18.40 -28.08
CA LEU A 602 -10.47 19.67 -27.86
C LEU A 602 -9.29 19.87 -28.82
N GLN A 603 -8.54 18.80 -29.14
CA GLN A 603 -7.47 18.90 -30.13
C GLN A 603 -7.98 19.12 -31.54
N ILE A 604 -9.13 18.55 -31.90
CA ILE A 604 -9.75 18.77 -33.21
C ILE A 604 -9.97 20.28 -33.44
N ILE A 605 -10.46 21.02 -32.45
CA ILE A 605 -10.74 22.46 -32.62
C ILE A 605 -9.52 23.37 -32.42
N THR A 606 -8.53 22.95 -31.64
CA THR A 606 -7.38 23.81 -31.30
C THR A 606 -6.11 23.48 -32.10
N ALA A 607 -5.99 22.26 -32.62
CA ALA A 607 -4.75 21.68 -33.14
C ALA A 607 -3.55 21.80 -32.18
N LYS A 608 -3.80 21.89 -30.86
CA LYS A 608 -2.77 22.01 -29.82
C LYS A 608 -2.39 20.66 -29.22
N PRO A 609 -1.20 20.55 -28.59
CA PRO A 609 -0.82 19.35 -27.82
C PRO A 609 -1.82 19.04 -26.69
N PRO A 610 -2.01 17.76 -26.33
CA PRO A 610 -3.03 17.35 -25.35
C PRO A 610 -2.70 17.75 -23.91
N MET A 611 -1.42 17.99 -23.61
CA MET A 611 -0.94 18.27 -22.25
C MET A 611 -1.55 19.58 -21.70
N GLY A 612 -2.38 19.46 -20.66
CA GLY A 612 -3.03 20.61 -20.02
C GLY A 612 -4.09 21.30 -20.88
N LEU A 613 -4.47 20.73 -22.03
CA LEU A 613 -5.34 21.38 -23.02
C LEU A 613 -6.72 21.71 -22.45
N ALA A 614 -7.34 20.78 -21.72
CA ALA A 614 -8.65 21.00 -21.09
C ALA A 614 -8.64 22.21 -20.14
N HIS A 615 -7.57 22.39 -19.37
CA HIS A 615 -7.44 23.55 -18.48
C HIS A 615 -7.26 24.86 -19.28
N GLN A 616 -6.46 24.84 -20.35
CA GLN A 616 -6.23 26.00 -21.20
C GLN A 616 -7.53 26.46 -21.89
N VAL A 617 -8.29 25.52 -22.46
CA VAL A 617 -9.58 25.81 -23.12
C VAL A 617 -10.58 26.37 -22.11
N ARG A 618 -10.72 25.72 -20.93
CA ARG A 618 -11.63 26.21 -19.88
C ARG A 618 -11.30 27.63 -19.46
N LYS A 619 -10.03 27.94 -19.21
CA LYS A 619 -9.55 29.27 -18.85
C LYS A 619 -9.76 30.31 -19.95
N ALA A 620 -9.67 29.90 -21.22
CA ALA A 620 -9.96 30.79 -22.36
C ALA A 620 -11.45 31.14 -22.41
N ILE A 621 -12.33 30.16 -22.21
CA ILE A 621 -13.79 30.36 -22.14
C ILE A 621 -14.17 31.27 -20.97
N GLU A 622 -13.66 31.00 -19.77
CA GLU A 622 -13.93 31.81 -18.55
C GLU A 622 -13.50 33.28 -18.71
N ARG A 623 -12.46 33.53 -19.51
CA ARG A 623 -11.95 34.88 -19.78
C ARG A 623 -12.59 35.56 -20.98
N GLY A 624 -13.54 34.91 -21.66
CA GLY A 624 -14.15 35.42 -22.90
C GLY A 624 -13.18 35.50 -24.08
N ARG A 625 -12.10 34.69 -24.08
CA ARG A 625 -11.05 34.69 -25.12
C ARG A 625 -10.95 33.33 -25.81
N PHE A 626 -12.10 32.69 -26.06
CA PHE A 626 -12.17 31.36 -26.66
C PHE A 626 -11.62 31.35 -28.10
N GLU A 627 -11.90 32.39 -28.89
CA GLU A 627 -11.44 32.51 -30.28
C GLU A 627 -9.91 32.42 -30.41
N GLU A 628 -9.16 32.97 -29.45
CA GLU A 628 -7.69 32.92 -29.41
C GLU A 628 -7.13 31.48 -29.30
N ILE A 629 -7.95 30.53 -28.86
CA ILE A 629 -7.51 29.14 -28.66
C ILE A 629 -7.79 28.22 -29.84
N LEU A 630 -8.72 28.62 -30.73
CA LEU A 630 -9.06 27.91 -31.94
C LEU A 630 -7.86 27.83 -32.88
N ASP A 631 -7.86 26.82 -33.75
CA ASP A 631 -6.78 26.66 -34.73
C ASP A 631 -6.75 27.88 -35.68
N PRO A 632 -5.66 28.67 -35.68
CA PRO A 632 -5.56 29.86 -36.53
C PRO A 632 -5.46 29.54 -38.02
N ALA A 633 -5.26 28.26 -38.38
CA ALA A 633 -5.23 27.83 -39.78
C ALA A 633 -6.62 27.77 -40.43
N ILE A 634 -7.70 27.83 -39.64
CA ILE A 634 -9.07 28.00 -40.12
C ILE A 634 -9.49 29.44 -39.86
N THR A 635 -9.97 30.10 -40.91
CA THR A 635 -10.26 31.54 -40.92
C THR A 635 -11.73 31.88 -40.68
N ASP A 636 -12.62 30.89 -40.84
CA ASP A 636 -14.08 31.03 -40.87
C ASP A 636 -14.76 30.20 -39.77
N TRP A 637 -14.24 30.30 -38.55
CA TRP A 637 -14.80 29.58 -37.41
C TRP A 637 -16.23 30.03 -37.07
N PRO A 638 -17.21 29.11 -36.99
CA PRO A 638 -18.50 29.39 -36.36
C PRO A 638 -18.31 29.34 -34.83
N VAL A 639 -17.97 30.50 -34.26
CA VAL A 639 -17.47 30.60 -32.88
C VAL A 639 -18.48 30.10 -31.85
N GLU A 640 -19.78 30.33 -32.05
CA GLU A 640 -20.83 29.92 -31.11
C GLU A 640 -21.01 28.41 -31.06
N GLU A 641 -21.00 27.76 -32.23
CA GLU A 641 -21.08 26.33 -32.41
C GLU A 641 -19.80 25.66 -31.91
N ALA A 642 -18.62 26.23 -32.24
CA ALA A 642 -17.34 25.78 -31.75
C ALA A 642 -17.26 25.89 -30.21
N LEU A 643 -17.83 26.93 -29.62
CA LEU A 643 -17.91 27.10 -28.17
C LEU A 643 -18.82 26.04 -27.54
N SER A 644 -19.96 25.75 -28.15
CA SER A 644 -20.89 24.70 -27.70
C SER A 644 -20.21 23.32 -27.75
N PHE A 645 -19.53 23.03 -28.85
CA PHE A 645 -18.70 21.84 -29.03
C PHE A 645 -17.57 21.76 -27.99
N ALA A 646 -16.88 22.86 -27.71
CA ALA A 646 -15.81 22.91 -26.71
C ALA A 646 -16.32 22.64 -25.28
N LYS A 647 -17.48 23.19 -24.92
CA LYS A 647 -18.13 22.93 -23.62
C LYS A 647 -18.50 21.45 -23.47
N LEU A 648 -19.03 20.85 -24.54
CA LEU A 648 -19.35 19.43 -24.58
C LEU A 648 -18.07 18.57 -24.42
N ALA A 649 -17.00 18.90 -25.16
CA ALA A 649 -15.71 18.24 -25.05
C ALA A 649 -15.08 18.36 -23.65
N LEU A 650 -15.21 19.53 -23.01
CA LEU A 650 -14.77 19.74 -21.62
C LEU A 650 -15.55 18.87 -20.62
N SER A 651 -16.85 18.70 -20.82
CA SER A 651 -17.67 17.80 -19.98
C SER A 651 -17.24 16.33 -20.10
N CYS A 652 -16.81 15.90 -21.29
CA CYS A 652 -16.22 14.58 -21.50
C CYS A 652 -14.87 14.43 -20.77
N ALA A 653 -14.06 15.49 -20.71
CA ALA A 653 -12.74 15.53 -20.09
C ALA A 653 -12.76 15.79 -18.57
N GLU A 654 -13.91 15.67 -17.90
CA GLU A 654 -13.99 15.82 -16.44
C GLU A 654 -13.20 14.74 -15.69
N LEU A 655 -12.57 15.13 -14.58
CA LEU A 655 -11.69 14.24 -13.82
C LEU A 655 -12.45 13.08 -13.17
N SER A 656 -13.71 13.31 -12.75
CA SER A 656 -14.55 12.26 -12.18
C SER A 656 -15.45 11.63 -13.23
N LYS A 657 -15.51 10.29 -13.29
CA LYS A 657 -16.32 9.57 -14.28
C LYS A 657 -17.82 9.84 -14.21
N LYS A 658 -18.32 10.24 -13.03
CA LYS A 658 -19.73 10.51 -12.76
C LYS A 658 -20.20 11.81 -13.44
N ASP A 659 -19.27 12.76 -13.61
CA ASP A 659 -19.55 14.08 -14.19
C ASP A 659 -19.47 14.06 -15.71
N ARG A 660 -18.91 12.98 -16.30
CA ARG A 660 -18.85 12.79 -17.75
C ARG A 660 -20.23 12.43 -18.32
N PRO A 661 -20.63 12.95 -19.48
CA PRO A 661 -21.90 12.60 -20.11
C PRO A 661 -21.95 11.12 -20.51
N ASN A 662 -23.16 10.60 -20.69
CA ASN A 662 -23.37 9.31 -21.33
C ASN A 662 -23.26 9.48 -22.86
N LEU A 663 -22.54 8.56 -23.52
CA LEU A 663 -22.27 8.62 -24.95
C LEU A 663 -23.56 8.54 -25.79
N ALA A 664 -24.45 7.61 -25.45
CA ALA A 664 -25.66 7.32 -26.21
C ALA A 664 -26.77 8.35 -25.97
N THR A 665 -26.96 8.78 -24.72
CA THR A 665 -28.13 9.58 -24.34
C THR A 665 -27.87 11.08 -24.29
N VAL A 666 -26.62 11.53 -24.22
CA VAL A 666 -26.28 12.96 -24.12
C VAL A 666 -25.32 13.37 -25.24
N LEU A 667 -24.17 12.71 -25.35
CA LEU A 667 -23.09 13.20 -26.24
C LEU A 667 -23.47 13.13 -27.72
N LEU A 668 -23.90 11.96 -28.21
CA LEU A 668 -24.29 11.80 -29.61
C LEU A 668 -25.52 12.61 -30.02
N PRO A 669 -26.61 12.65 -29.23
CA PRO A 669 -27.75 13.52 -29.52
C PRO A 669 -27.35 14.99 -29.63
N GLU A 670 -26.48 15.49 -28.74
CA GLU A 670 -26.03 16.88 -28.80
C GLU A 670 -25.12 17.15 -30.01
N LEU A 671 -24.24 16.22 -30.37
CA LEU A 671 -23.47 16.32 -31.61
C LEU A 671 -24.37 16.29 -32.86
N ASN A 672 -25.41 15.46 -32.90
CA ASN A 672 -26.36 15.46 -34.01
C ASN A 672 -27.16 16.77 -34.08
N ARG A 673 -27.59 17.33 -32.94
CA ARG A 673 -28.27 18.63 -32.88
C ARG A 673 -27.39 19.74 -33.46
N LEU A 674 -26.11 19.78 -33.08
CA LEU A 674 -25.15 20.74 -33.61
C LEU A 674 -24.91 20.55 -35.13
N SER A 675 -24.99 19.32 -35.63
CA SER A 675 -24.91 19.00 -37.07
C SER A 675 -26.08 19.59 -37.86
N GLU A 676 -27.30 19.48 -37.34
CA GLU A 676 -28.51 20.01 -37.98
C GLU A 676 -28.48 21.54 -38.09
N LEU A 677 -27.95 22.22 -37.06
CA LEU A 677 -27.71 23.67 -37.05
C LEU A 677 -26.70 24.11 -38.10
N GLU A 678 -25.59 23.38 -38.26
CA GLU A 678 -24.60 23.68 -39.29
C GLU A 678 -25.19 23.53 -40.70
N ASN A 679 -25.97 22.48 -40.95
CA ASN A 679 -26.58 22.21 -42.26
C ASN A 679 -27.66 23.25 -42.62
N THR A 680 -28.43 23.73 -41.65
CA THR A 680 -29.41 24.80 -41.88
C THR A 680 -28.73 26.13 -42.19
N LEU A 681 -27.70 26.51 -41.43
CA LEU A 681 -26.92 27.73 -41.69
C LEU A 681 -26.14 27.67 -43.03
N HIS A 682 -25.68 26.49 -43.44
CA HIS A 682 -25.04 26.30 -44.74
C HIS A 682 -26.04 26.47 -45.89
N ASN A 683 -27.24 25.89 -45.79
CA ASN A 683 -28.30 26.06 -46.78
C ASN A 683 -28.81 27.51 -46.86
N ASP A 684 -28.87 28.22 -45.73
CA ASP A 684 -29.23 29.64 -45.69
C ASP A 684 -28.13 30.52 -46.33
N ARG A 685 -26.85 30.21 -46.13
CA ARG A 685 -25.74 30.91 -46.80
C ARG A 685 -25.70 30.67 -48.31
N VAL A 686 -26.03 29.46 -48.77
CA VAL A 686 -26.06 29.11 -50.20
C VAL A 686 -27.30 29.70 -50.90
N SER A 687 -28.43 29.81 -50.21
CA SER A 687 -29.64 30.47 -50.73
C SER A 687 -29.47 31.99 -50.85
N PHE A 688 -28.90 32.67 -49.85
CA PHE A 688 -28.59 34.11 -49.95
C PHE A 688 -27.54 34.43 -51.02
N SER A 689 -26.56 33.56 -51.28
CA SER A 689 -25.59 33.73 -52.36
C SER A 689 -26.19 33.57 -53.77
N SER A 690 -27.38 32.95 -53.90
CA SER A 690 -28.02 32.72 -55.20
C SER A 690 -28.93 33.87 -55.62
N ASP A 691 -29.40 34.69 -54.67
CA ASP A 691 -30.26 35.85 -54.94
C ASP A 691 -29.46 37.11 -55.31
N ASP A 692 -28.19 37.23 -54.91
CA ASP A 692 -27.31 38.36 -55.27
C ASP A 692 -26.80 38.33 -56.73
N VAL A 693 -26.99 37.24 -57.47
CA VAL A 693 -26.67 37.17 -58.92
C VAL A 693 -27.89 37.56 -59.79
N ARG A 694 -29.09 37.72 -59.22
CA ARG A 694 -30.30 38.07 -59.97
C ARG A 694 -30.67 39.56 -59.95
N SER A 695 -29.94 40.41 -59.23
CA SER A 695 -30.30 41.83 -59.05
C SER A 695 -29.33 42.86 -59.68
N SER A 696 -28.58 42.50 -60.73
CA SER A 696 -27.67 43.46 -61.42
C SER A 696 -27.77 43.52 -62.94
N HIS A 697 -28.86 43.05 -63.56
CA HIS A 697 -29.09 43.23 -64.99
C HIS A 697 -30.51 43.68 -65.32
N ALA A 698 -30.76 44.98 -65.14
CA ALA A 698 -31.78 45.69 -65.88
C ALA A 698 -31.34 47.15 -66.08
N SER A 699 -30.79 47.47 -67.26
CA SER A 699 -30.94 48.75 -67.99
C SER A 699 -29.87 48.88 -69.08
N ARG A 700 -30.18 48.48 -70.33
CA ARG A 700 -29.72 49.17 -71.55
C ARG A 700 -30.49 48.68 -72.80
N PRO A 701 -30.72 49.56 -73.80
CA PRO A 701 -31.80 49.45 -74.79
C PRO A 701 -31.40 48.63 -76.04
N PRO A 702 -32.37 48.28 -76.92
CA PRO A 702 -32.17 47.28 -77.97
C PRO A 702 -31.60 47.86 -79.27
N THR A 703 -30.72 47.10 -79.92
CA THR A 703 -30.30 47.29 -81.31
C THR A 703 -30.75 46.10 -82.18
N PRO A 704 -31.08 46.31 -83.46
CA PRO A 704 -31.90 45.41 -84.27
C PRO A 704 -31.08 44.30 -84.97
N PRO A 705 -31.75 43.26 -85.54
CA PRO A 705 -31.08 42.04 -85.99
C PRO A 705 -30.59 42.16 -87.44
N ARG A 706 -29.46 41.49 -87.74
CA ARG A 706 -29.08 41.16 -89.12
C ARG A 706 -28.71 39.69 -89.26
N SER A 707 -29.22 39.18 -90.38
CA SER A 707 -29.27 37.83 -90.92
C SER A 707 -27.92 37.16 -91.20
N LEU A 708 -27.95 35.83 -91.01
CA LEU A 708 -27.26 34.76 -91.73
C LEU A 708 -26.57 35.15 -93.05
N HIS A 709 -25.34 34.66 -93.27
CA HIS A 709 -24.90 34.00 -94.51
C HIS A 709 -23.61 33.15 -94.30
N SER A 710 -23.77 31.85 -94.56
CA SER A 710 -22.91 30.87 -95.27
C SER A 710 -21.37 31.01 -95.40
N GLY A 711 -20.69 29.85 -95.28
CA GLY A 711 -19.45 29.49 -96.00
C GLY A 711 -18.35 28.99 -95.06
N SER A 712 -18.21 27.69 -94.80
CA SER A 712 -17.56 26.64 -95.61
C SER A 712 -16.05 26.50 -95.35
N ASP A 713 -15.66 25.26 -95.03
CA ASP A 713 -14.36 24.61 -95.27
C ASP A 713 -13.17 25.05 -94.38
N THR A 714 -12.24 24.20 -93.90
CA THR A 714 -11.98 22.76 -94.01
C THR A 714 -10.79 22.40 -93.07
N PHE A 715 -10.54 21.09 -92.90
CA PHE A 715 -9.25 20.41 -92.62
C PHE A 715 -8.89 19.88 -91.21
N TYR A 716 -9.20 18.58 -91.04
CA TYR A 716 -8.39 17.40 -90.59
C TYR A 716 -7.49 17.42 -89.33
N LYS A 717 -7.85 16.48 -88.41
CA LYS A 717 -7.05 15.44 -87.72
C LYS A 717 -5.51 15.59 -87.67
N VAL A 718 -4.95 15.57 -86.46
CA VAL A 718 -4.34 14.38 -85.79
C VAL A 718 -4.75 14.40 -84.33
#